data_AF-A0A1H8HEB7-F1
#
_entry.id   AF-A0A1H8HEB7-F1
#
_cell.length_a   1.000
_cell.length_b   1.000
_cell.length_c   1.000
_cell.angle_alpha   90.00
_cell.angle_beta   90.00
_cell.angle_gamma   90.00
#
_symmetry.space_group_name_H-M   'P 1'
#
loop_
_entity.id
_entity.type
_entity.pdbx_description
1 polymer ?
#
loop_
_entity_poly.entity_id
_entity_poly.type
_entity_poly.pdbx_seq_one_letter_code
_entity_poly.pdbx_strand_id
1 'polypeptide(L)'
;MLPDDVSRAVLVGRVWRNGVINGPCVVAVRNGEVFDITGHAPTMSDLLERDDALEVARSAPGESLGPVQALLENAIGGSADDGIPRLLAPCDLQAIKACGVTFAVSLLERVIEEQAAGDPSRANALRAEIQTIIGSDLSAIRPGSPEAAKLKADLIERGLWSPYMEVGIGPDAEVFSKSQPMSAVGVGADVGLHPDSKWNNPEPEIVLAVNSQAKVLGATLGNDVNLRDIEGRSALLLGKAKDNNGSCAIGPFIRLFDEHFTIDTIRNAEVSMLIEGQDDDFRLAGASRMREISRDPLDLVSQVCGRHHQYPDGFMLFLGTMFSPIKDRDAVGGGFTHHLGDRVSISTPSLGALVNHVQRSDQIAPWTYGVRALMNRARASAAVSATVAAKPAAQTKPEQAIYPSLAGKRVVVTGGGSGIGAGIVEAYARQGARVTFLDIAEADSRALEQTLSTLPVPPKYLHCDLTNLDVLAKTFADIGTVDILINNAANDDRHNLADVTPAYWEGRMAVNLRHQYFCAKAVAQGMREQGGGVILNFGSISWHLALPDLTLYMMAKAAIEGMTRGLARDLGPDNIRVNCIIPGGVRTPRQEALWHTPDEEARILAGQCLKKRVQVDDVAAITLFLSSDSASACSGREYFVDAGWYGA
;
A
#
# COMPACT_ATOMS: atom_id res chain seq x y z
N MET A 1 -3.50 -18.96 19.73
CA MET A 1 -3.90 -17.95 18.71
C MET A 1 -3.95 -18.54 17.31
N LEU A 2 -3.03 -19.45 16.95
CA LEU A 2 -3.10 -20.22 15.69
C LEU A 2 -3.87 -21.55 15.89
N PRO A 3 -4.31 -22.21 14.81
CA PRO A 3 -4.88 -23.56 14.88
C PRO A 3 -3.91 -24.58 15.48
N ASP A 4 -4.44 -25.64 16.09
CA ASP A 4 -3.64 -26.70 16.72
C ASP A 4 -2.78 -27.46 15.70
N ASP A 5 -3.25 -27.58 14.47
CA ASP A 5 -2.57 -28.23 13.34
C ASP A 5 -1.93 -27.21 12.38
N VAL A 6 -1.36 -26.13 12.92
CA VAL A 6 -0.75 -25.02 12.15
C VAL A 6 0.22 -25.47 11.03
N SER A 7 0.91 -26.59 11.21
CA SER A 7 1.85 -27.14 10.21
C SER A 7 1.18 -27.57 8.90
N ARG A 8 -0.14 -27.78 8.92
CA ARG A 8 -0.95 -28.13 7.75
C ARG A 8 -1.94 -27.03 7.37
N ALA A 9 -2.05 -25.98 8.18
CA ALA A 9 -3.01 -24.91 7.95
C ALA A 9 -2.52 -23.95 6.85
N VAL A 10 -3.38 -23.68 5.87
CA VAL A 10 -3.17 -22.61 4.88
C VAL A 10 -3.85 -21.35 5.39
N LEU A 11 -3.08 -20.45 6.00
CA LEU A 11 -3.61 -19.22 6.62
C LEU A 11 -3.27 -18.00 5.79
N VAL A 12 -4.27 -17.16 5.54
CA VAL A 12 -4.13 -15.88 4.85
C VAL A 12 -4.76 -14.77 5.67
N GLY A 13 -4.24 -13.55 5.57
CA GLY A 13 -4.76 -12.43 6.34
C GLY A 13 -4.30 -11.09 5.79
N ARG A 14 -4.39 -10.08 6.65
CA ARG A 14 -3.98 -8.72 6.32
C ARG A 14 -3.14 -8.12 7.43
N VAL A 15 -2.15 -7.33 7.04
CA VAL A 15 -1.34 -6.51 7.95
C VAL A 15 -1.30 -5.08 7.48
N TRP A 16 -1.19 -4.13 8.40
CA TRP A 16 -0.83 -2.77 8.12
C TRP A 16 0.69 -2.65 8.15
N ARG A 17 1.28 -2.25 7.03
CA ARG A 17 2.72 -2.06 6.91
C ARG A 17 3.07 -0.57 6.86
N ASN A 18 4.06 -0.19 7.65
CA ASN A 18 4.71 1.11 7.56
C ASN A 18 5.88 0.98 6.56
N GLY A 19 5.91 1.81 5.51
CA GLY A 19 6.87 1.69 4.41
C GLY A 19 6.76 2.84 3.40
N VAL A 20 7.36 2.68 2.21
CA VAL A 20 7.33 3.70 1.13
C VAL A 20 5.91 4.11 0.76
N ILE A 21 4.97 3.17 0.80
CA ILE A 21 3.54 3.43 0.80
C ILE A 21 2.94 2.72 2.01
N ASN A 22 2.50 3.51 2.98
CA ASN A 22 1.80 3.00 4.15
C ASN A 22 0.44 2.40 3.75
N GLY A 23 0.10 1.25 4.31
CA GLY A 23 -1.25 0.70 4.16
C GLY A 23 -1.34 -0.82 4.33
N PRO A 24 -2.52 -1.38 4.02
CA PRO A 24 -2.77 -2.80 4.17
C PRO A 24 -2.09 -3.64 3.08
N CYS A 25 -1.55 -4.78 3.49
CA CYS A 25 -0.99 -5.82 2.63
C CYS A 25 -1.75 -7.14 2.86
N VAL A 26 -1.86 -7.97 1.82
CA VAL A 26 -2.35 -9.35 1.92
C VAL A 26 -1.18 -10.25 2.27
N VAL A 27 -1.36 -11.13 3.25
CA VAL A 27 -0.30 -11.99 3.76
C VAL A 27 -0.70 -13.46 3.77
N ALA A 28 0.29 -14.35 3.69
CA ALA A 28 0.16 -15.78 3.96
C ALA A 28 1.10 -16.21 5.09
N VAL A 29 0.67 -17.15 5.93
CA VAL A 29 1.51 -17.72 7.00
C VAL A 29 2.05 -19.06 6.54
N ARG A 30 3.38 -19.24 6.63
CA ARG A 30 4.06 -20.49 6.25
C ARG A 30 5.19 -20.77 7.23
N ASN A 31 5.24 -21.99 7.77
CA ASN A 31 6.30 -22.42 8.69
C ASN A 31 6.54 -21.45 9.87
N GLY A 32 5.48 -20.82 10.38
CA GLY A 32 5.57 -19.85 11.48
C GLY A 32 6.01 -18.44 11.07
N GLU A 33 6.22 -18.17 9.79
CA GLU A 33 6.58 -16.86 9.24
C GLU A 33 5.42 -16.25 8.45
N VAL A 34 5.31 -14.92 8.45
CA VAL A 34 4.29 -14.17 7.69
C VAL A 34 4.93 -13.57 6.45
N PHE A 35 4.34 -13.82 5.27
CA PHE A 35 4.85 -13.34 3.99
C PHE A 35 3.88 -12.36 3.33
N ASP A 36 4.37 -11.22 2.86
CA ASP A 36 3.61 -10.28 2.03
C ASP A 36 3.43 -10.84 0.62
N ILE A 37 2.20 -11.20 0.27
CA ILE A 37 1.80 -11.73 -1.04
C ILE A 37 0.95 -10.73 -1.84
N THR A 38 0.94 -9.45 -1.45
CA THR A 38 0.14 -8.40 -2.11
C THR A 38 0.45 -8.28 -3.60
N GLY A 39 1.67 -8.63 -4.03
CA GLY A 39 2.06 -8.64 -5.45
C GLY A 39 1.32 -9.70 -6.29
N HIS A 40 0.73 -10.72 -5.66
CA HIS A 40 -0.04 -11.78 -6.33
C HIS A 40 -1.55 -11.56 -6.21
N ALA A 41 -1.99 -10.88 -5.16
CA ALA A 41 -3.37 -10.50 -4.90
C ALA A 41 -3.40 -9.15 -4.17
N PRO A 42 -3.77 -8.04 -4.84
CA PRO A 42 -3.75 -6.70 -4.24
C PRO A 42 -4.70 -6.53 -3.05
N THR A 43 -5.77 -7.33 -3.00
CA THR A 43 -6.78 -7.39 -1.93
C THR A 43 -7.09 -8.85 -1.56
N MET A 44 -7.66 -9.07 -0.38
CA MET A 44 -8.20 -10.36 0.00
C MET A 44 -9.32 -10.78 -0.94
N SER A 45 -10.17 -9.84 -1.37
CA SER A 45 -11.17 -10.12 -2.42
C SER A 45 -10.50 -10.73 -3.66
N ASP A 46 -9.47 -10.07 -4.20
CA ASP A 46 -8.72 -10.59 -5.35
C ASP A 46 -8.13 -11.98 -5.09
N LEU A 47 -7.63 -12.26 -3.88
CA LEU A 47 -7.08 -13.57 -3.55
C LEU A 47 -8.16 -14.66 -3.58
N LEU A 48 -9.34 -14.39 -3.01
CA LEU A 48 -10.44 -15.36 -2.91
C LEU A 48 -11.19 -15.57 -4.24
N GLU A 49 -11.09 -14.63 -5.18
CA GLU A 49 -11.60 -14.80 -6.55
C GLU A 49 -10.74 -15.74 -7.41
N ARG A 50 -9.51 -16.06 -6.98
CA ARG A 50 -8.60 -16.90 -7.76
C ARG A 50 -8.93 -18.38 -7.65
N ASP A 51 -8.90 -19.07 -8.78
CA ASP A 51 -8.99 -20.54 -8.81
C ASP A 51 -7.79 -21.23 -8.14
N ASP A 52 -6.62 -20.59 -8.16
CA ASP A 52 -5.36 -21.07 -7.58
C ASP A 52 -5.03 -20.45 -6.20
N ALA A 53 -6.03 -19.91 -5.49
CA ALA A 53 -5.84 -19.21 -4.20
C ALA A 53 -5.04 -20.03 -3.17
N LEU A 54 -5.27 -21.34 -3.09
CA LEU A 54 -4.53 -22.26 -2.23
C LEU A 54 -3.04 -22.35 -2.61
N GLU A 55 -2.74 -22.45 -3.91
CA GLU A 55 -1.37 -22.52 -4.38
C GLU A 55 -0.65 -21.20 -4.10
N VAL A 56 -1.29 -20.07 -4.39
CA VAL A 56 -0.75 -18.74 -4.07
C VAL A 56 -0.46 -18.62 -2.58
N ALA A 57 -1.41 -19.01 -1.71
CA ALA A 57 -1.21 -18.97 -0.28
C ALA A 57 -0.07 -19.89 0.19
N ARG A 58 0.11 -21.07 -0.42
CA ARG A 58 1.13 -22.06 -0.04
C ARG A 58 2.54 -21.71 -0.54
N SER A 59 2.68 -21.13 -1.74
CA SER A 59 3.98 -21.10 -2.44
C SER A 59 4.37 -19.76 -3.05
N ALA A 60 3.43 -18.83 -3.29
CA ALA A 60 3.76 -17.58 -3.98
C ALA A 60 4.89 -16.81 -3.27
N PRO A 61 5.93 -16.34 -3.97
CA PRO A 61 7.03 -15.62 -3.34
C PRO A 61 6.53 -14.35 -2.65
N GLY A 62 7.13 -14.01 -1.52
CA GLY A 62 6.76 -12.84 -0.73
C GLY A 62 7.89 -12.42 0.19
N GLU A 63 7.89 -11.15 0.60
CA GLU A 63 8.81 -10.65 1.61
C GLU A 63 8.38 -11.19 2.99
N SER A 64 9.31 -11.75 3.77
CA SER A 64 9.00 -12.09 5.16
C SER A 64 8.82 -10.82 5.99
N LEU A 65 7.73 -10.77 6.74
CA LEU A 65 7.41 -9.75 7.73
C LEU A 65 7.74 -10.21 9.15
N GLY A 66 8.38 -11.38 9.28
CA GLY A 66 8.83 -11.98 10.54
C GLY A 66 7.87 -13.03 11.11
N PRO A 67 8.15 -13.48 12.35
CA PRO A 67 7.43 -14.58 12.97
C PRO A 67 5.98 -14.22 13.26
N VAL A 68 5.05 -15.10 12.88
CA VAL A 68 3.60 -14.89 13.12
C VAL A 68 3.28 -14.69 14.60
N GLN A 69 4.03 -15.35 15.48
CA GLN A 69 3.87 -15.24 16.92
C GLN A 69 4.19 -13.82 17.41
N ALA A 70 5.24 -13.20 16.88
CA ALA A 70 5.61 -11.83 17.22
C ALA A 70 4.55 -10.81 16.77
N LEU A 71 3.96 -11.01 15.59
CA LEU A 71 2.87 -10.15 15.10
C LEU A 71 1.60 -10.30 15.96
N LEU A 72 1.27 -11.53 16.38
CA LEU A 72 0.14 -11.80 17.27
C LEU A 72 0.36 -11.19 18.66
N GLU A 73 1.57 -11.32 19.22
CA GLU A 73 1.94 -10.73 20.51
C GLU A 73 1.90 -9.20 20.47
N ASN A 74 2.42 -8.58 19.40
CA ASN A 74 2.33 -7.14 19.19
C ASN A 74 0.86 -6.69 19.14
N ALA A 75 0.04 -7.38 18.35
CA ALA A 75 -1.37 -7.03 18.19
C ALA A 75 -2.12 -7.06 19.53
N ILE A 76 -1.91 -8.09 20.35
CA ILE A 76 -2.59 -8.23 21.66
C ILE A 76 -2.00 -7.27 22.71
N GLY A 77 -0.69 -7.03 22.68
CA GLY A 77 0.01 -6.24 23.68
C GLY A 77 -0.27 -4.73 23.62
N GLY A 78 -1.01 -4.25 22.61
CA GLY A 78 -1.37 -2.84 22.47
C GLY A 78 -0.18 -1.90 22.25
N SER A 79 1.00 -2.44 21.95
CA SER A 79 2.21 -1.66 21.72
C SER A 79 2.13 -0.99 20.35
N ALA A 80 2.02 0.34 20.31
CA ALA A 80 2.22 1.15 19.10
C ALA A 80 3.72 1.23 18.74
N ASP A 81 4.39 0.08 18.67
CA ASP A 81 5.74 0.03 18.12
C ASP A 81 5.64 0.30 16.61
N ASP A 82 5.93 1.54 16.23
CA ASP A 82 5.82 2.06 14.85
C ASP A 82 6.66 1.24 13.84
N GLY A 83 7.57 0.38 14.30
CA GLY A 83 8.40 -0.49 13.46
C GLY A 83 7.81 -1.86 13.09
N ILE A 84 6.80 -2.36 13.81
CA ILE A 84 6.28 -3.73 13.62
C ILE A 84 4.96 -3.70 12.82
N PRO A 85 4.80 -4.54 11.77
CA PRO A 85 3.54 -4.64 11.05
C PRO A 85 2.37 -5.05 11.97
N ARG A 86 1.26 -4.30 11.90
CA ARG A 86 0.08 -4.54 12.74
C ARG A 86 -0.92 -5.43 12.03
N LEU A 87 -1.38 -6.52 12.67
CA LEU A 87 -2.46 -7.35 12.10
C LEU A 87 -3.76 -6.55 11.94
N LEU A 88 -4.46 -6.82 10.83
CA LEU A 88 -5.78 -6.27 10.52
C LEU A 88 -6.81 -7.39 10.46
N ALA A 89 -8.09 -7.04 10.41
CA ALA A 89 -9.11 -8.01 10.01
C ALA A 89 -8.76 -8.60 8.62
N PRO A 90 -8.90 -9.92 8.43
CA PRO A 90 -8.42 -10.59 7.21
C PRO A 90 -9.33 -10.37 6.00
N CYS A 91 -10.32 -9.48 6.04
CA CYS A 91 -11.20 -9.12 4.93
C CYS A 91 -11.03 -7.64 4.55
N ASP A 92 -11.30 -7.26 3.30
CA ASP A 92 -11.30 -5.87 2.82
C ASP A 92 -12.60 -5.46 2.12
N LEU A 93 -12.72 -5.75 0.82
CA LEU A 93 -13.81 -5.28 -0.04
C LEU A 93 -15.08 -6.09 0.13
N GLN A 94 -14.97 -7.30 0.71
CA GLN A 94 -16.09 -8.18 1.00
C GLN A 94 -17.17 -7.45 1.81
N ALA A 95 -18.42 -7.60 1.40
CA ALA A 95 -19.55 -7.22 2.25
C ALA A 95 -19.53 -8.07 3.53
N ILE A 96 -19.82 -7.47 4.69
CA ILE A 96 -19.86 -8.21 5.96
C ILE A 96 -21.32 -8.46 6.32
N LYS A 97 -21.71 -9.72 6.25
CA LYS A 97 -23.07 -10.21 6.47
C LYS A 97 -23.12 -11.11 7.68
N ALA A 98 -24.26 -11.13 8.35
CA ALA A 98 -24.52 -12.05 9.44
C ALA A 98 -25.88 -12.69 9.29
N CYS A 99 -25.92 -13.95 9.71
CA CYS A 99 -27.14 -14.71 9.87
C CYS A 99 -27.60 -14.64 11.31
N GLY A 100 -28.76 -14.04 11.53
CA GLY A 100 -29.39 -13.99 12.85
C GLY A 100 -30.12 -15.29 13.18
N VAL A 101 -30.22 -15.55 14.48
CA VAL A 101 -31.01 -16.62 15.11
C VAL A 101 -30.93 -17.97 14.37
N THR A 102 -29.71 -18.46 14.21
CA THR A 102 -29.43 -19.74 13.55
C THR A 102 -29.57 -20.94 14.48
N PHE A 103 -29.96 -20.76 15.74
CA PHE A 103 -30.12 -21.84 16.68
C PHE A 103 -31.51 -21.84 17.32
N ALA A 104 -32.15 -23.01 17.26
CA ALA A 104 -33.53 -23.22 17.70
C ALA A 104 -33.74 -22.91 19.19
N VAL A 105 -32.76 -23.25 20.02
CA VAL A 105 -32.79 -23.01 21.48
C VAL A 105 -32.69 -21.51 21.79
N SER A 106 -31.77 -20.81 21.11
CA SER A 106 -31.59 -19.35 21.29
C SER A 106 -32.81 -18.56 20.84
N LEU A 107 -33.50 -19.00 19.79
CA LEU A 107 -34.78 -18.43 19.34
C LEU A 107 -35.83 -18.49 20.45
N LEU A 108 -36.01 -19.67 21.04
CA LEU A 108 -37.03 -19.90 22.07
C LEU A 108 -36.79 -19.04 23.30
N GLU A 109 -35.55 -19.00 23.77
CA GLU A 109 -35.19 -18.18 24.92
C GLU A 109 -35.45 -16.70 24.65
N ARG A 110 -35.17 -16.20 23.43
CA ARG A 110 -35.46 -14.81 23.06
C ARG A 110 -36.96 -14.50 23.00
N VAL A 111 -37.77 -15.44 22.50
CA VAL A 111 -39.24 -15.31 22.50
C VAL A 111 -39.79 -15.32 23.94
N ILE A 112 -39.27 -16.19 24.79
CA ILE A 112 -39.64 -16.26 26.21
C ILE A 112 -39.28 -14.95 26.91
N GLU A 113 -38.06 -14.44 26.72
CA GLU A 113 -37.58 -13.18 27.29
C GLU A 113 -38.43 -11.98 26.86
N GLU A 114 -38.74 -11.87 25.56
CA GLU A 114 -39.58 -10.81 25.00
C GLU A 114 -40.99 -10.81 25.62
N GLN A 115 -41.63 -11.99 25.68
CA GLN A 115 -42.99 -12.10 26.23
C GLN A 115 -43.06 -12.02 27.75
N ALA A 116 -41.98 -12.41 28.44
CA ALA A 116 -41.87 -12.27 29.88
C ALA A 116 -41.61 -10.82 30.30
N ALA A 117 -41.10 -9.95 29.40
CA ALA A 117 -40.76 -8.56 29.68
C ALA A 117 -39.89 -8.38 30.95
N GLY A 118 -39.00 -9.34 31.20
CA GLY A 118 -38.11 -9.36 32.37
C GLY A 118 -38.70 -9.94 33.66
N ASP A 119 -39.90 -10.55 33.65
CA ASP A 119 -40.48 -11.26 34.80
C ASP A 119 -40.06 -12.76 34.84
N PRO A 120 -39.25 -13.20 35.83
CA PRO A 120 -38.75 -14.57 35.90
C PRO A 120 -39.84 -15.64 36.12
N SER A 121 -40.92 -15.29 36.81
CA SER A 121 -42.03 -16.22 37.09
C SER A 121 -42.87 -16.47 35.83
N ARG A 122 -43.09 -15.41 35.06
CA ARG A 122 -43.76 -15.45 33.76
C ARG A 122 -42.93 -16.18 32.71
N ALA A 123 -41.61 -15.95 32.68
CA ALA A 123 -40.69 -16.66 31.80
C ALA A 123 -40.74 -18.19 32.03
N ASN A 124 -40.79 -18.64 33.29
CA ASN A 124 -40.88 -20.07 33.60
C ASN A 124 -42.21 -20.70 33.15
N ALA A 125 -43.33 -19.98 33.31
CA ALA A 125 -44.64 -20.44 32.84
C ALA A 125 -44.68 -20.54 31.30
N LEU A 126 -44.19 -19.51 30.60
CA LEU A 126 -44.06 -19.48 29.14
C LEU A 126 -43.16 -20.60 28.62
N ARG A 127 -42.03 -20.85 29.29
CA ARG A 127 -41.10 -21.94 28.92
C ARG A 127 -41.78 -23.30 29.00
N ALA A 128 -42.56 -23.55 30.06
CA ALA A 128 -43.33 -24.79 30.21
C ALA A 128 -44.43 -24.92 29.15
N GLU A 129 -45.16 -23.84 28.86
CA GLU A 129 -46.21 -23.80 27.84
C GLU A 129 -45.66 -24.08 26.43
N ILE A 130 -44.58 -23.39 26.06
CA ILE A 130 -43.87 -23.54 24.79
C ILE A 130 -43.30 -24.97 24.63
N GLN A 131 -42.70 -25.56 25.67
CA GLN A 131 -42.24 -26.96 25.66
C GLN A 131 -43.38 -27.95 25.40
N THR A 132 -44.59 -27.66 25.90
CA THR A 132 -45.76 -28.52 25.71
C THR A 132 -46.24 -28.53 24.25
N ILE A 133 -46.06 -27.40 23.54
CA ILE A 133 -46.50 -27.20 22.16
C ILE A 133 -45.52 -27.79 21.16
N ILE A 134 -44.23 -27.54 21.36
CA ILE A 134 -43.17 -27.84 20.38
C ILE A 134 -42.66 -29.28 20.53
N GLY A 135 -42.96 -29.93 21.66
CA GLY A 135 -42.36 -31.21 22.01
C GLY A 135 -40.92 -31.02 22.51
N SER A 136 -40.20 -32.13 22.67
CA SER A 136 -38.89 -32.09 23.35
C SER A 136 -37.74 -31.54 22.51
N ASP A 137 -37.89 -31.34 21.19
CA ASP A 137 -36.75 -30.90 20.38
C ASP A 137 -37.09 -30.06 19.12
N LEU A 138 -37.01 -28.74 19.26
CA LEU A 138 -37.14 -27.79 18.16
C LEU A 138 -35.97 -27.90 17.16
N SER A 139 -34.83 -28.46 17.57
CA SER A 139 -33.67 -28.67 16.68
C SER A 139 -33.92 -29.76 15.62
N ALA A 140 -34.93 -30.62 15.82
CA ALA A 140 -35.31 -31.65 14.84
C ALA A 140 -36.19 -31.09 13.71
N ILE A 141 -36.74 -29.87 13.86
CA ILE A 141 -37.60 -29.25 12.84
C ILE A 141 -36.71 -28.52 11.84
N ARG A 142 -36.71 -28.99 10.59
CA ARG A 142 -36.02 -28.30 9.49
C ARG A 142 -36.75 -26.99 9.16
N PRO A 143 -36.08 -25.82 9.16
CA PRO A 143 -36.70 -24.56 8.76
C PRO A 143 -37.28 -24.61 7.33
N GLY A 144 -38.42 -23.97 7.12
CA GLY A 144 -39.14 -23.96 5.83
C GLY A 144 -39.83 -25.27 5.46
N SER A 145 -39.79 -26.29 6.31
CA SER A 145 -40.48 -27.57 6.09
C SER A 145 -42.00 -27.47 6.30
N PRO A 146 -42.79 -28.42 5.78
CA PRO A 146 -44.22 -28.53 6.11
C PRO A 146 -44.49 -28.61 7.62
N GLU A 147 -43.61 -29.29 8.37
CA GLU A 147 -43.67 -29.38 9.83
C GLU A 147 -43.49 -28.02 10.50
N ALA A 148 -42.52 -27.21 10.03
CA ALA A 148 -42.31 -25.85 10.50
C ALA A 148 -43.50 -24.92 10.17
N ALA A 149 -44.08 -25.06 8.99
CA ALA A 149 -45.27 -24.31 8.59
C ALA A 149 -46.49 -24.65 9.47
N LYS A 150 -46.64 -25.93 9.84
CA LYS A 150 -47.67 -26.37 10.79
C LYS A 150 -47.43 -25.77 12.18
N LEU A 151 -46.20 -25.83 12.68
CA LEU A 151 -45.86 -25.23 13.98
C LEU A 151 -46.12 -23.71 14.00
N LYS A 152 -45.78 -23.01 12.91
CA LYS A 152 -46.11 -21.58 12.75
C LYS A 152 -47.61 -21.33 12.86
N ALA A 153 -48.43 -22.12 12.17
CA ALA A 153 -49.89 -21.99 12.25
C ALA A 153 -50.42 -22.20 13.68
N ASP A 154 -49.93 -23.24 14.37
CA ASP A 154 -50.32 -23.57 15.75
C ASP A 154 -49.94 -22.46 16.74
N LEU A 155 -48.76 -21.84 16.57
CA LEU A 155 -48.30 -20.73 17.41
C LEU A 155 -49.08 -19.42 17.15
N ILE A 156 -49.47 -19.15 15.90
CA ILE A 156 -50.32 -18.01 15.55
C ILE A 156 -51.71 -18.17 16.16
N GLU A 157 -52.32 -19.35 16.03
CA GLU A 157 -53.66 -19.64 16.58
C GLU A 157 -53.71 -19.42 18.11
N ARG A 158 -52.61 -19.71 18.79
CA ARG A 158 -52.48 -19.56 20.25
C ARG A 158 -52.01 -18.18 20.70
N GLY A 159 -51.74 -17.26 19.78
CA GLY A 159 -51.24 -15.91 20.10
C GLY A 159 -49.80 -15.89 20.64
N LEU A 160 -49.03 -16.95 20.41
CA LEU A 160 -47.64 -17.09 20.86
C LEU A 160 -46.63 -16.79 19.74
N TRP A 161 -47.10 -16.34 18.58
CA TRP A 161 -46.25 -16.02 17.45
C TRP A 161 -45.42 -14.74 17.68
N SER A 162 -44.09 -14.88 17.63
CA SER A 162 -43.16 -13.76 17.55
C SER A 162 -42.61 -13.62 16.13
N PRO A 163 -42.45 -12.41 15.58
CA PRO A 163 -41.78 -12.18 14.30
C PRO A 163 -40.37 -12.78 14.22
N TYR A 164 -39.65 -12.92 15.34
CA TYR A 164 -38.35 -13.58 15.37
C TYR A 164 -38.44 -15.07 14.97
N MET A 165 -39.58 -15.72 15.17
CA MET A 165 -39.78 -17.11 14.73
C MET A 165 -39.90 -17.24 13.21
N GLU A 166 -40.25 -16.17 12.49
CA GLU A 166 -40.28 -16.18 11.02
C GLU A 166 -38.91 -16.59 10.48
N VAL A 167 -37.84 -16.06 11.07
CA VAL A 167 -36.48 -16.28 10.59
C VAL A 167 -35.82 -17.52 11.21
N GLY A 168 -36.29 -17.97 12.37
CA GLY A 168 -35.78 -19.20 13.02
C GLY A 168 -36.30 -20.50 12.39
N ILE A 169 -37.61 -20.56 12.10
CA ILE A 169 -38.27 -21.77 11.58
C ILE A 169 -38.91 -21.58 10.20
N GLY A 170 -39.08 -20.34 9.73
CA GLY A 170 -39.60 -20.08 8.39
C GLY A 170 -38.59 -20.44 7.28
N PRO A 171 -39.01 -20.28 6.01
CA PRO A 171 -38.19 -20.65 4.86
C PRO A 171 -36.93 -19.77 4.73
N ASP A 172 -37.06 -18.49 5.09
CA ASP A 172 -36.02 -17.50 4.90
C ASP A 172 -35.20 -17.31 6.19
N ALA A 173 -33.89 -17.29 6.06
CA ALA A 173 -32.95 -16.98 7.13
C ALA A 173 -32.92 -15.46 7.37
N GLU A 174 -32.68 -15.05 8.61
CA GLU A 174 -32.39 -13.64 8.91
C GLU A 174 -31.01 -13.30 8.37
N VAL A 175 -30.94 -12.51 7.30
CA VAL A 175 -29.67 -12.02 6.77
C VAL A 175 -29.65 -10.50 6.89
N PHE A 176 -28.64 -9.96 7.58
CA PHE A 176 -28.45 -8.52 7.72
C PHE A 176 -27.01 -8.10 7.42
N SER A 177 -26.83 -6.80 7.18
CA SER A 177 -25.49 -6.20 7.06
C SER A 177 -24.91 -6.02 8.46
N LYS A 178 -23.81 -6.71 8.75
CA LYS A 178 -23.19 -6.68 10.07
C LYS A 178 -22.28 -5.47 10.25
N SER A 179 -21.58 -5.07 9.20
CA SER A 179 -20.82 -3.82 9.17
C SER A 179 -20.43 -3.48 7.72
N GLN A 180 -19.82 -2.31 7.53
CA GLN A 180 -19.31 -1.88 6.23
C GLN A 180 -18.03 -2.64 5.85
N PRO A 181 -17.72 -2.79 4.54
CA PRO A 181 -16.41 -3.24 4.09
C PRO A 181 -15.28 -2.40 4.72
N MET A 182 -14.18 -3.07 5.09
CA MET A 182 -13.02 -2.51 5.82
C MET A 182 -13.29 -1.91 7.21
N SER A 183 -14.51 -1.98 7.76
CA SER A 183 -14.78 -1.43 9.10
C SER A 183 -14.53 -2.43 10.23
N ALA A 184 -14.42 -3.73 9.93
CA ALA A 184 -14.12 -4.75 10.94
C ALA A 184 -12.70 -4.56 11.50
N VAL A 185 -12.57 -4.72 12.82
CA VAL A 185 -11.28 -4.67 13.51
C VAL A 185 -10.65 -6.06 13.62
N GLY A 186 -9.33 -6.10 13.76
CA GLY A 186 -8.56 -7.35 13.83
C GLY A 186 -8.39 -7.85 15.27
N VAL A 187 -7.54 -8.86 15.41
CA VAL A 187 -7.09 -9.36 16.72
C VAL A 187 -6.35 -8.26 17.51
N GLY A 188 -6.56 -8.22 18.82
CA GLY A 188 -5.95 -7.30 19.77
C GLY A 188 -6.56 -5.90 19.78
N ALA A 189 -7.31 -5.52 18.73
CA ALA A 189 -7.98 -4.23 18.66
C ALA A 189 -9.15 -4.12 19.64
N ASP A 190 -9.47 -2.88 20.01
CA ASP A 190 -10.66 -2.58 20.79
C ASP A 190 -11.93 -2.75 19.95
N VAL A 191 -12.93 -3.41 20.53
CA VAL A 191 -14.31 -3.44 20.02
C VAL A 191 -15.15 -2.42 20.77
N GLY A 192 -16.12 -1.81 20.08
CA GLY A 192 -16.79 -0.60 20.52
C GLY A 192 -18.25 -0.81 20.87
N LEU A 193 -18.63 -0.47 22.10
CA LEU A 193 -20.02 -0.37 22.55
C LEU A 193 -20.57 1.03 22.23
N HIS A 194 -21.80 1.11 21.72
CA HIS A 194 -22.47 2.40 21.56
C HIS A 194 -22.73 3.04 22.95
N PRO A 195 -22.48 4.34 23.17
CA PRO A 195 -22.70 5.03 24.45
C PRO A 195 -24.08 4.82 25.10
N ASP A 196 -25.11 4.76 24.26
CA ASP A 196 -26.50 4.56 24.71
C ASP A 196 -26.80 3.12 25.15
N SER A 197 -25.94 2.14 24.82
CA SER A 197 -26.18 0.73 25.16
C SER A 197 -25.80 0.47 26.61
N LYS A 198 -26.73 -0.13 27.35
CA LYS A 198 -26.59 -0.54 28.75
C LYS A 198 -26.58 -2.06 28.92
N TRP A 199 -27.05 -2.78 27.91
CA TRP A 199 -27.08 -4.25 27.90
C TRP A 199 -26.56 -4.77 26.57
N ASN A 200 -25.39 -5.41 26.62
CA ASN A 200 -24.63 -5.86 25.46
C ASN A 200 -23.85 -7.13 25.79
N ASN A 201 -23.44 -7.87 24.76
CA ASN A 201 -22.67 -9.08 24.92
C ASN A 201 -21.84 -9.36 23.66
N PRO A 202 -20.79 -10.18 23.76
CA PRO A 202 -20.10 -10.66 22.58
C PRO A 202 -20.87 -11.84 22.00
N GLU A 203 -20.83 -11.97 20.68
CA GLU A 203 -21.38 -13.12 19.97
C GLU A 203 -20.22 -13.85 19.25
N PRO A 204 -19.73 -14.97 19.83
CA PRO A 204 -18.64 -15.74 19.27
C PRO A 204 -19.10 -16.57 18.08
N GLU A 205 -18.54 -16.30 16.90
CA GLU A 205 -19.01 -16.90 15.66
C GLU A 205 -17.89 -17.42 14.75
N ILE A 206 -18.25 -18.38 13.90
CA ILE A 206 -17.49 -18.71 12.70
C ILE A 206 -17.98 -17.82 11.55
N VAL A 207 -17.02 -17.29 10.81
CA VAL A 207 -17.26 -16.45 9.64
C VAL A 207 -16.73 -17.17 8.41
N LEU A 208 -17.60 -17.41 7.42
CA LEU A 208 -17.20 -17.96 6.14
C LEU A 208 -16.64 -16.87 5.23
N ALA A 209 -15.59 -17.18 4.47
CA ALA A 209 -15.07 -16.35 3.40
C ALA A 209 -15.63 -16.84 2.06
N VAL A 210 -16.49 -16.04 1.43
CA VAL A 210 -17.25 -16.41 0.23
C VAL A 210 -16.88 -15.48 -0.92
N ASN A 211 -16.61 -16.04 -2.10
CA ASN A 211 -16.28 -15.25 -3.29
C ASN A 211 -17.52 -14.78 -4.04
N SER A 212 -17.33 -14.04 -5.13
CA SER A 212 -18.37 -13.44 -5.98
C SER A 212 -19.30 -14.45 -6.65
N GLN A 213 -18.83 -15.70 -6.78
CA GLN A 213 -19.56 -16.82 -7.35
C GLN A 213 -20.29 -17.65 -6.29
N ALA A 214 -20.40 -17.15 -5.05
CA ALA A 214 -20.98 -17.84 -3.90
C ALA A 214 -20.25 -19.15 -3.52
N LYS A 215 -18.98 -19.31 -3.93
CA LYS A 215 -18.13 -20.42 -3.49
C LYS A 215 -17.55 -20.07 -2.12
N VAL A 216 -17.59 -21.01 -1.18
CA VAL A 216 -16.94 -20.87 0.12
C VAL A 216 -15.50 -21.34 0.01
N LEU A 217 -14.55 -20.45 0.32
CA LEU A 217 -13.12 -20.69 0.13
C LEU A 217 -12.38 -20.96 1.45
N GLY A 218 -12.99 -20.63 2.58
CA GLY A 218 -12.37 -20.78 3.89
C GLY A 218 -13.23 -20.22 5.01
N ALA A 219 -12.65 -20.17 6.20
CA ALA A 219 -13.33 -19.65 7.38
C ALA A 219 -12.35 -18.97 8.36
N THR A 220 -12.89 -18.15 9.24
CA THR A 220 -12.19 -17.45 10.32
C THR A 220 -13.13 -17.31 11.52
N LEU A 221 -12.63 -16.79 12.64
CA LEU A 221 -13.46 -16.41 13.78
C LEU A 221 -13.93 -14.96 13.66
N GLY A 222 -15.07 -14.66 14.29
CA GLY A 222 -15.62 -13.33 14.38
C GLY A 222 -16.25 -13.05 15.73
N ASN A 223 -16.28 -11.77 16.10
CA ASN A 223 -17.01 -11.25 17.24
C ASN A 223 -18.08 -10.28 16.72
N ASP A 224 -19.33 -10.71 16.74
CA ASP A 224 -20.47 -9.80 16.58
C ASP A 224 -20.71 -9.11 17.93
N VAL A 225 -20.32 -7.83 18.02
CA VAL A 225 -20.64 -7.03 19.21
C VAL A 225 -22.13 -6.71 19.15
N ASN A 226 -22.90 -7.37 20.01
CA ASN A 226 -24.34 -7.22 20.07
C ASN A 226 -24.73 -6.20 21.14
N LEU A 227 -25.55 -5.22 20.75
CA LEU A 227 -26.14 -4.22 21.64
C LEU A 227 -27.61 -4.59 21.88
N ARG A 228 -27.84 -5.58 22.74
CA ARG A 228 -29.17 -6.20 22.96
C ARG A 228 -30.26 -5.19 23.23
N ASP A 229 -30.00 -4.19 24.04
CA ASP A 229 -30.98 -3.16 24.38
C ASP A 229 -31.33 -2.23 23.21
N ILE A 230 -30.44 -2.05 22.23
CA ILE A 230 -30.71 -1.26 21.03
C ILE A 230 -31.38 -2.13 19.97
N GLU A 231 -30.84 -3.31 19.70
CA GLU A 231 -31.32 -4.24 18.68
C GLU A 231 -32.72 -4.79 19.03
N GLY A 232 -32.96 -5.11 20.29
CA GLY A 232 -34.25 -5.63 20.78
C GLY A 232 -35.39 -4.60 20.76
N ARG A 233 -35.08 -3.30 20.72
CA ARG A 233 -36.12 -2.25 20.68
C ARG A 233 -36.82 -2.16 19.33
N SER A 234 -36.08 -2.36 18.24
CA SER A 234 -36.63 -2.31 16.89
C SER A 234 -35.57 -2.77 15.88
N ALA A 235 -35.97 -3.62 14.93
CA ALA A 235 -35.12 -3.97 13.79
C ALA A 235 -34.68 -2.75 12.95
N LEU A 236 -35.40 -1.63 13.01
CA LEU A 236 -35.01 -0.39 12.33
C LEU A 236 -33.78 0.29 12.95
N LEU A 237 -33.36 -0.15 14.14
CA LEU A 237 -32.17 0.35 14.84
C LEU A 237 -30.93 -0.50 14.59
N LEU A 238 -31.00 -1.55 13.76
CA LEU A 238 -29.85 -2.40 13.44
C LEU A 238 -28.68 -1.58 12.89
N GLY A 239 -28.90 -0.60 12.01
CA GLY A 239 -27.82 0.27 11.53
C GLY A 239 -27.11 1.02 12.66
N LYS A 240 -27.85 1.47 13.69
CA LYS A 240 -27.26 2.14 14.86
C LYS A 240 -26.38 1.20 15.69
N ALA A 241 -26.75 -0.08 15.79
CA ALA A 241 -26.04 -1.08 16.57
C ALA A 241 -24.90 -1.80 15.81
N LYS A 242 -25.00 -1.87 14.48
CA LYS A 242 -24.12 -2.68 13.65
C LYS A 242 -23.11 -1.83 12.86
N ASP A 243 -23.39 -0.55 12.58
CA ASP A 243 -22.44 0.34 11.87
C ASP A 243 -21.58 1.23 12.79
N ASN A 244 -21.66 1.10 14.12
CA ASN A 244 -20.81 1.89 15.01
C ASN A 244 -19.34 1.46 14.95
N ASN A 245 -18.44 2.35 15.34
CA ASN A 245 -17.01 2.06 15.34
C ASN A 245 -16.69 0.86 16.24
N GLY A 246 -15.94 -0.11 15.73
CA GLY A 246 -15.57 -1.33 16.47
C GLY A 246 -16.73 -2.31 16.73
N SER A 247 -17.86 -2.23 16.02
CA SER A 247 -19.01 -3.14 16.20
C SER A 247 -18.77 -4.59 15.76
N CYS A 248 -17.66 -4.85 15.06
CA CYS A 248 -17.36 -6.13 14.43
C CYS A 248 -15.86 -6.40 14.48
N ALA A 249 -15.47 -7.59 14.92
CA ALA A 249 -14.10 -8.07 14.78
C ALA A 249 -14.06 -9.38 13.98
N ILE A 250 -13.01 -9.57 13.17
CA ILE A 250 -12.79 -10.79 12.39
C ILE A 250 -11.30 -11.11 12.43
N GLY A 251 -10.94 -12.38 12.64
CA GLY A 251 -9.55 -12.83 12.53
C GLY A 251 -9.19 -14.05 13.36
N PRO A 252 -7.89 -14.28 13.61
CA PRO A 252 -6.77 -13.46 13.13
C PRO A 252 -6.44 -13.69 11.64
N PHE A 253 -6.78 -14.86 11.11
CA PHE A 253 -6.52 -15.26 9.72
C PHE A 253 -7.70 -16.06 9.16
N ILE A 254 -7.91 -15.97 7.85
CA ILE A 254 -8.76 -16.92 7.12
C ILE A 254 -7.95 -18.18 6.89
N ARG A 255 -8.47 -19.34 7.34
CA ARG A 255 -7.97 -20.65 6.95
C ARG A 255 -8.69 -21.08 5.68
N LEU A 256 -7.93 -21.24 4.60
CA LEU A 256 -8.46 -21.68 3.31
C LEU A 256 -8.82 -23.17 3.38
N PHE A 257 -9.91 -23.55 2.70
CA PHE A 257 -10.32 -24.94 2.57
C PHE A 257 -9.38 -25.71 1.66
N ASP A 258 -8.99 -26.90 2.10
CA ASP A 258 -8.09 -27.80 1.39
C ASP A 258 -8.44 -29.27 1.69
N GLU A 259 -7.52 -30.20 1.41
CA GLU A 259 -7.72 -31.64 1.66
C GLU A 259 -7.88 -32.03 3.14
N HIS A 260 -7.55 -31.14 4.08
CA HIS A 260 -7.56 -31.40 5.53
C HIS A 260 -8.56 -30.52 6.29
N PHE A 261 -8.85 -29.33 5.77
CA PHE A 261 -9.79 -28.39 6.34
C PHE A 261 -10.90 -28.10 5.34
N THR A 262 -12.12 -28.55 5.63
CA THR A 262 -13.24 -28.43 4.68
C THR A 262 -14.46 -27.82 5.36
N ILE A 263 -15.54 -27.64 4.59
CA ILE A 263 -16.84 -27.26 5.15
C ILE A 263 -17.32 -28.26 6.21
N ASP A 264 -16.96 -29.54 6.13
CA ASP A 264 -17.31 -30.52 7.16
C ASP A 264 -16.55 -30.29 8.46
N THR A 265 -15.33 -29.76 8.41
CA THR A 265 -14.63 -29.30 9.61
C THR A 265 -15.43 -28.19 10.31
N ILE A 266 -16.01 -27.26 9.53
CA ILE A 266 -16.85 -26.18 10.07
C ILE A 266 -18.16 -26.71 10.64
N ARG A 267 -18.85 -27.61 9.93
CA ARG A 267 -20.09 -28.25 10.43
C ARG A 267 -19.89 -28.94 11.78
N ASN A 268 -18.70 -29.47 12.02
CA ASN A 268 -18.36 -30.19 13.25
C ASN A 268 -17.59 -29.35 14.28
N ALA A 269 -17.33 -28.07 14.01
CA ALA A 269 -16.53 -27.23 14.88
C ALA A 269 -17.26 -26.90 16.20
N GLU A 270 -16.48 -26.79 17.26
CA GLU A 270 -16.90 -26.19 18.53
C GLU A 270 -16.21 -24.83 18.67
N VAL A 271 -17.00 -23.79 18.93
CA VAL A 271 -16.55 -22.41 19.13
C VAL A 271 -16.62 -22.11 20.60
N SER A 272 -15.49 -21.92 21.24
CA SER A 272 -15.38 -21.52 22.63
C SER A 272 -15.24 -20.02 22.77
N MET A 273 -15.68 -19.49 23.91
CA MET A 273 -15.55 -18.09 24.26
C MET A 273 -15.20 -17.97 25.75
N LEU A 274 -14.30 -17.05 26.05
CA LEU A 274 -13.87 -16.69 27.38
C LEU A 274 -13.89 -15.15 27.51
N ILE A 275 -14.60 -14.65 28.51
CA ILE A 275 -14.60 -13.25 28.91
C ILE A 275 -13.87 -13.15 30.25
N GLU A 276 -12.93 -12.23 30.33
CA GLU A 276 -12.14 -11.92 31.52
C GLU A 276 -12.29 -10.43 31.81
N GLY A 277 -12.77 -10.11 33.00
CA GLY A 277 -12.90 -8.73 33.47
C GLY A 277 -11.54 -8.13 33.81
N GLN A 278 -11.36 -6.85 33.50
CA GLN A 278 -10.10 -6.15 33.77
C GLN A 278 -9.91 -5.88 35.28
N ASP A 279 -10.98 -5.47 35.96
CA ASP A 279 -10.91 -4.87 37.29
C ASP A 279 -11.73 -5.61 38.37
N ASP A 280 -12.42 -6.70 38.03
CA ASP A 280 -13.43 -7.32 38.91
C ASP A 280 -13.31 -8.85 39.06
N ASP A 281 -12.16 -9.44 38.71
CA ASP A 281 -11.90 -10.90 38.72
C ASP A 281 -12.97 -11.73 37.96
N PHE A 282 -13.82 -11.08 37.16
CA PHE A 282 -14.94 -11.73 36.50
C PHE A 282 -14.43 -12.66 35.42
N ARG A 283 -15.00 -13.87 35.38
CA ARG A 283 -14.71 -14.85 34.34
C ARG A 283 -15.98 -15.54 33.89
N LEU A 284 -16.20 -15.57 32.58
CA LEU A 284 -17.31 -16.29 31.94
C LEU A 284 -16.79 -17.09 30.76
N ALA A 285 -17.04 -18.40 30.75
CA ALA A 285 -16.70 -19.27 29.65
C ALA A 285 -17.97 -19.90 29.08
N GLY A 286 -17.99 -20.11 27.76
CA GLY A 286 -19.07 -20.81 27.06
C GLY A 286 -18.57 -21.43 25.77
N ALA A 287 -19.39 -22.30 25.17
CA ALA A 287 -19.10 -22.90 23.88
C ALA A 287 -20.38 -23.18 23.09
N SER A 288 -20.28 -23.09 21.77
CA SER A 288 -21.34 -23.37 20.80
C SER A 288 -20.86 -24.45 19.83
N ARG A 289 -21.71 -25.42 19.49
CA ARG A 289 -21.37 -26.48 18.52
C ARG A 289 -22.07 -26.21 17.20
N MET A 290 -21.30 -26.11 16.12
CA MET A 290 -21.85 -25.77 14.81
C MET A 290 -22.85 -26.78 14.27
N ARG A 291 -22.79 -28.04 14.71
CA ARG A 291 -23.78 -29.07 14.34
C ARG A 291 -25.19 -28.80 14.87
N GLU A 292 -25.34 -27.86 15.79
CA GLU A 292 -26.63 -27.50 16.41
C GLU A 292 -27.32 -26.32 15.69
N ILE A 293 -26.68 -25.74 14.66
CA ILE A 293 -27.33 -24.73 13.82
C ILE A 293 -28.52 -25.33 13.07
N SER A 294 -29.60 -24.56 12.92
CA SER A 294 -30.85 -24.97 12.30
C SER A 294 -30.76 -25.08 10.77
N ARG A 295 -29.76 -24.46 10.16
CA ARG A 295 -29.54 -24.45 8.70
C ARG A 295 -28.10 -24.75 8.37
N ASP A 296 -27.88 -25.60 7.36
CA ASP A 296 -26.54 -25.92 6.88
C ASP A 296 -25.78 -24.63 6.48
N PRO A 297 -24.45 -24.54 6.71
CA PRO A 297 -23.72 -23.32 6.36
C PRO A 297 -23.79 -22.96 4.87
N LEU A 298 -23.88 -23.95 3.98
CA LEU A 298 -24.03 -23.70 2.53
C LEU A 298 -25.45 -23.28 2.15
N ASP A 299 -26.47 -23.71 2.91
CA ASP A 299 -27.84 -23.21 2.76
C ASP A 299 -27.87 -21.71 3.06
N LEU A 300 -27.27 -21.29 4.17
CA LEU A 300 -27.16 -19.86 4.54
C LEU A 300 -26.47 -19.03 3.46
N VAL A 301 -25.38 -19.53 2.87
CA VAL A 301 -24.71 -18.88 1.72
C VAL A 301 -25.66 -18.69 0.53
N SER A 302 -26.47 -19.70 0.22
CA SER A 302 -27.46 -19.64 -0.87
C SER A 302 -28.62 -18.66 -0.60
N GLN A 303 -28.92 -18.40 0.68
CA GLN A 303 -29.92 -17.41 1.09
C GLN A 303 -29.39 -15.97 0.98
N VAL A 304 -28.08 -15.79 1.16
CA VAL A 304 -27.43 -14.48 1.09
C VAL A 304 -27.25 -14.02 -0.36
N CYS A 305 -26.77 -14.91 -1.23
CA CYS A 305 -26.36 -14.58 -2.59
C CYS A 305 -27.13 -15.39 -3.64
N GLY A 306 -27.70 -14.71 -4.64
CA GLY A 306 -28.52 -15.34 -5.67
C GLY A 306 -28.91 -14.37 -6.78
N ARG A 307 -30.01 -14.65 -7.49
CA ARG A 307 -30.47 -13.78 -8.60
C ARG A 307 -30.91 -12.38 -8.15
N HIS A 308 -31.23 -12.21 -6.86
CA HIS A 308 -31.72 -10.96 -6.30
C HIS A 308 -30.66 -10.17 -5.51
N HIS A 309 -29.56 -10.80 -5.11
CA HIS A 309 -28.47 -10.18 -4.36
C HIS A 309 -27.13 -10.65 -4.94
N GLN A 310 -26.28 -9.71 -5.33
CA GLN A 310 -24.94 -9.99 -5.85
C GLN A 310 -23.89 -9.28 -5.01
N TYR A 311 -22.75 -9.95 -4.84
CA TYR A 311 -21.59 -9.43 -4.11
C TYR A 311 -20.35 -9.60 -5.01
N PRO A 312 -20.07 -8.66 -5.92
CA PRO A 312 -19.02 -8.80 -6.92
C PRO A 312 -17.60 -8.92 -6.32
N ASP A 313 -17.42 -8.49 -5.07
CA ASP A 313 -16.17 -8.61 -4.30
C ASP A 313 -16.24 -9.72 -3.22
N GLY A 314 -17.23 -10.61 -3.33
CA GLY A 314 -17.52 -11.61 -2.30
C GLY A 314 -18.09 -11.02 -1.01
N PHE A 315 -18.24 -11.88 0.00
CA PHE A 315 -18.76 -11.51 1.31
C PHE A 315 -18.20 -12.39 2.43
N MET A 316 -18.15 -11.83 3.63
CA MET A 316 -17.88 -12.54 4.87
C MET A 316 -19.22 -12.86 5.54
N LEU A 317 -19.47 -14.13 5.89
CA LEU A 317 -20.75 -14.56 6.44
C LEU A 317 -20.60 -15.13 7.86
N PHE A 318 -21.07 -14.37 8.83
CA PHE A 318 -21.27 -14.77 10.22
C PHE A 318 -22.42 -15.78 10.32
N LEU A 319 -22.18 -16.94 10.94
CA LEU A 319 -23.10 -18.09 10.96
C LEU A 319 -24.05 -18.11 12.18
N GLY A 320 -23.97 -17.11 13.06
CA GLY A 320 -24.69 -17.04 14.32
C GLY A 320 -24.03 -17.85 15.44
N THR A 321 -24.51 -17.65 16.67
CA THR A 321 -24.04 -18.35 17.87
C THR A 321 -25.18 -18.75 18.81
N MET A 322 -24.99 -19.82 19.58
CA MET A 322 -25.87 -20.20 20.69
C MET A 322 -25.64 -19.37 21.94
N PHE A 323 -24.52 -18.65 21.99
CA PHE A 323 -24.03 -18.09 23.23
C PHE A 323 -24.95 -16.98 23.73
N SER A 324 -25.70 -17.27 24.79
CA SER A 324 -26.48 -16.30 25.56
C SER A 324 -25.94 -16.27 26.99
N PRO A 325 -25.16 -15.24 27.38
CA PRO A 325 -24.55 -15.21 28.69
C PRO A 325 -25.61 -14.94 29.77
N ILE A 326 -25.99 -15.99 30.49
CA ILE A 326 -26.97 -15.93 31.60
C ILE A 326 -26.31 -15.71 32.98
N LYS A 327 -24.97 -15.63 33.04
CA LYS A 327 -24.26 -15.40 34.30
C LYS A 327 -24.34 -13.92 34.67
N ASP A 328 -25.01 -13.64 35.77
CA ASP A 328 -25.04 -12.31 36.36
C ASP A 328 -23.64 -11.80 36.70
N ARG A 329 -23.39 -10.51 36.44
CA ARG A 329 -22.14 -9.83 36.81
C ARG A 329 -22.34 -8.84 37.96
N ASP A 330 -23.22 -7.86 37.79
CA ASP A 330 -23.40 -6.78 38.76
C ASP A 330 -24.45 -7.08 39.83
N ALA A 331 -25.59 -7.66 39.44
CA ALA A 331 -26.71 -7.94 40.33
C ALA A 331 -27.39 -9.25 39.95
N VAL A 332 -27.87 -9.98 40.96
CA VAL A 332 -28.61 -11.25 40.77
C VAL A 332 -29.87 -10.99 39.93
N GLY A 333 -30.02 -11.74 38.83
CA GLY A 333 -31.09 -11.62 37.84
C GLY A 333 -30.91 -10.49 36.81
N GLY A 334 -29.78 -9.77 36.83
CA GLY A 334 -29.49 -8.66 35.90
C GLY A 334 -28.96 -9.10 34.54
N GLY A 335 -28.54 -10.35 34.40
CA GLY A 335 -27.87 -10.87 33.22
C GLY A 335 -26.42 -10.39 33.09
N PHE A 336 -25.80 -10.76 31.98
CA PHE A 336 -24.46 -10.30 31.64
C PHE A 336 -24.51 -9.01 30.84
N THR A 337 -23.60 -8.09 31.17
CA THR A 337 -23.22 -6.95 30.33
C THR A 337 -21.71 -6.74 30.45
N HIS A 338 -21.08 -6.19 29.40
CA HIS A 338 -19.66 -5.90 29.48
C HIS A 338 -19.34 -4.77 30.44
N HIS A 339 -18.19 -4.87 31.09
CA HIS A 339 -17.49 -3.72 31.64
C HIS A 339 -16.43 -3.26 30.62
N LEU A 340 -16.11 -1.97 30.62
CA LEU A 340 -15.02 -1.47 29.79
C LEU A 340 -13.70 -2.11 30.24
N GLY A 341 -12.85 -2.48 29.28
CA GLY A 341 -11.62 -3.22 29.54
C GLY A 341 -11.75 -4.73 29.43
N ASP A 342 -12.97 -5.28 29.38
CA ASP A 342 -13.18 -6.73 29.26
C ASP A 342 -12.38 -7.32 28.10
N ARG A 343 -11.67 -8.41 28.38
CA ARG A 343 -10.97 -9.19 27.36
C ARG A 343 -11.87 -10.33 26.89
N VAL A 344 -12.22 -10.30 25.60
CA VAL A 344 -13.03 -11.33 24.95
C VAL A 344 -12.12 -12.21 24.09
N SER A 345 -12.05 -13.50 24.39
CA SER A 345 -11.30 -14.50 23.64
C SER A 345 -12.24 -15.52 23.03
N ILE A 346 -12.27 -15.62 21.71
CA ILE A 346 -13.06 -16.58 20.93
C ILE A 346 -12.10 -17.56 20.30
N SER A 347 -12.35 -18.86 20.38
CA SER A 347 -11.42 -19.86 19.86
C SER A 347 -12.08 -21.11 19.33
N THR A 348 -11.38 -21.78 18.44
CA THR A 348 -11.67 -23.16 18.03
C THR A 348 -10.36 -23.83 17.63
N PRO A 349 -10.17 -25.13 17.95
CA PRO A 349 -8.94 -25.85 17.60
C PRO A 349 -8.53 -25.69 16.12
N SER A 350 -9.51 -25.61 15.22
CA SER A 350 -9.27 -25.57 13.77
C SER A 350 -8.97 -24.19 13.17
N LEU A 351 -9.29 -23.10 13.86
CA LEU A 351 -9.09 -21.71 13.38
C LEU A 351 -8.19 -20.87 14.31
N GLY A 352 -7.86 -21.37 15.50
CA GLY A 352 -7.06 -20.66 16.48
C GLY A 352 -7.91 -19.82 17.42
N ALA A 353 -7.52 -18.57 17.66
CA ALA A 353 -8.25 -17.69 18.57
C ALA A 353 -8.23 -16.22 18.11
N LEU A 354 -9.35 -15.53 18.29
CA LEU A 354 -9.55 -14.10 18.14
C LEU A 354 -9.68 -13.48 19.54
N VAL A 355 -8.93 -12.42 19.82
CA VAL A 355 -8.95 -11.73 21.12
C VAL A 355 -9.19 -10.25 20.86
N ASN A 356 -10.09 -9.63 21.62
CA ASN A 356 -10.38 -8.20 21.56
C ASN A 356 -10.61 -7.65 22.98
N HIS A 357 -10.46 -6.34 23.14
CA HIS A 357 -10.81 -5.63 24.38
C HIS A 357 -12.04 -4.77 24.18
N VAL A 358 -12.90 -4.68 25.19
CA VAL A 358 -14.15 -3.91 25.08
C VAL A 358 -13.91 -2.46 25.51
N GLN A 359 -14.28 -1.53 24.65
CA GLN A 359 -14.22 -0.10 24.91
C GLN A 359 -15.49 0.59 24.39
N ARG A 360 -15.57 1.92 24.56
CA ARG A 360 -16.65 2.70 23.95
C ARG A 360 -16.32 3.07 22.51
N SER A 361 -17.30 2.91 21.63
CA SER A 361 -17.20 3.23 20.21
C SER A 361 -16.83 4.70 19.91
N ASP A 362 -17.16 5.63 20.81
CA ASP A 362 -16.82 7.05 20.72
C ASP A 362 -15.44 7.41 21.32
N GLN A 363 -14.75 6.44 21.92
CA GLN A 363 -13.44 6.63 22.56
C GLN A 363 -12.30 5.87 21.86
N ILE A 364 -12.63 4.82 21.11
CA ILE A 364 -11.64 4.09 20.31
C ILE A 364 -11.27 4.86 19.03
N ALA A 365 -10.14 4.50 18.43
CA ALA A 365 -9.64 5.15 17.22
C ALA A 365 -10.68 5.12 16.09
N PRO A 366 -10.99 6.26 15.45
CA PRO A 366 -11.99 6.30 14.38
C PRO A 366 -11.52 5.52 13.15
N TRP A 367 -12.44 4.78 12.55
CA TRP A 367 -12.22 4.19 11.23
C TRP A 367 -12.04 5.29 10.18
N THR A 368 -10.84 5.35 9.59
CA THR A 368 -10.45 6.39 8.61
C THR A 368 -10.02 5.83 7.26
N TYR A 369 -9.82 4.51 7.16
CA TYR A 369 -9.32 3.85 5.95
C TYR A 369 -10.44 3.12 5.20
N GLY A 370 -11.04 3.79 4.22
CA GLY A 370 -12.10 3.23 3.36
C GLY A 370 -11.68 3.00 1.91
N VAL A 371 -12.65 2.69 1.04
CA VAL A 371 -12.44 2.32 -0.38
C VAL A 371 -11.62 3.36 -1.14
N ARG A 372 -11.90 4.65 -0.92
CA ARG A 372 -11.13 5.73 -1.56
C ARG A 372 -9.66 5.71 -1.17
N ALA A 373 -9.34 5.43 0.11
CA ALA A 373 -7.97 5.34 0.58
C ALA A 373 -7.26 4.12 -0.04
N LEU A 374 -7.96 2.97 -0.13
CA LEU A 374 -7.47 1.79 -0.81
C LEU A 374 -7.19 2.03 -2.31
N MET A 375 -8.08 2.70 -3.02
CA MET A 375 -7.90 3.04 -4.44
C MET A 375 -6.73 4.03 -4.65
N ASN A 376 -6.62 5.03 -3.78
CA ASN A 376 -5.48 5.96 -3.81
C ASN A 376 -4.17 5.24 -3.50
N ARG A 377 -4.17 4.29 -2.57
CA ARG A 377 -3.03 3.41 -2.30
C ARG A 377 -2.71 2.55 -3.50
N ALA A 378 -3.69 1.93 -4.14
CA ALA A 378 -3.48 1.10 -5.34
C ALA A 378 -2.89 1.94 -6.47
N ARG A 379 -3.35 3.18 -6.67
CA ARG A 379 -2.75 4.13 -7.61
C ARG A 379 -1.32 4.52 -7.23
N ALA A 380 -1.08 4.83 -5.96
CA ALA A 380 0.26 5.11 -5.46
C ALA A 380 1.16 3.87 -5.61
N SER A 381 0.65 2.67 -5.37
CA SER A 381 1.36 1.39 -5.45
C SER A 381 1.56 0.94 -6.88
N ALA A 382 0.70 1.33 -7.81
CA ALA A 382 0.90 1.18 -9.24
C ALA A 382 1.88 2.23 -9.76
N ALA A 383 1.87 3.45 -9.22
CA ALA A 383 2.89 4.44 -9.50
C ALA A 383 4.25 3.96 -8.97
N VAL A 384 4.32 3.49 -7.72
CA VAL A 384 5.53 2.94 -7.09
C VAL A 384 5.90 1.60 -7.68
N SER A 385 4.99 0.71 -8.08
CA SER A 385 5.31 -0.53 -8.81
C SER A 385 5.67 -0.25 -10.26
N ALA A 386 5.17 0.81 -10.90
CA ALA A 386 5.78 1.30 -12.13
C ALA A 386 7.21 1.83 -11.88
N THR A 387 7.49 2.31 -10.65
CA THR A 387 8.83 2.69 -10.17
C THR A 387 9.67 1.52 -9.58
N VAL A 388 9.08 0.37 -9.22
CA VAL A 388 9.66 -0.75 -8.42
C VAL A 388 9.60 -2.11 -9.14
N ALA A 389 8.71 -2.31 -10.11
CA ALA A 389 8.88 -3.31 -11.17
C ALA A 389 10.11 -2.97 -12.03
N ALA A 390 10.63 -1.74 -11.89
CA ALA A 390 12.05 -1.48 -11.94
C ALA A 390 12.72 -1.87 -10.59
N LYS A 391 12.98 -3.17 -10.34
CA LYS A 391 13.92 -3.63 -9.29
C LYS A 391 15.19 -4.18 -9.96
N PRO A 392 16.36 -4.10 -9.30
CA PRO A 392 17.65 -4.23 -9.94
C PRO A 392 17.94 -5.71 -10.29
N ALA A 393 17.82 -6.07 -11.57
CA ALA A 393 18.91 -6.85 -12.15
C ALA A 393 20.17 -5.99 -11.92
N ALA A 394 21.22 -6.55 -11.31
CA ALA A 394 22.54 -5.93 -11.14
C ALA A 394 22.67 -4.52 -11.78
N GLN A 395 22.18 -3.45 -11.11
CA GLN A 395 21.88 -2.14 -11.73
C GLN A 395 21.91 -2.14 -13.28
N THR A 396 20.98 -2.83 -13.94
CA THR A 396 20.71 -2.49 -15.33
C THR A 396 19.85 -1.24 -15.26
N LYS A 397 20.52 -0.09 -15.32
CA LYS A 397 19.94 1.21 -15.72
C LYS A 397 18.79 0.95 -16.72
N PRO A 398 17.67 1.71 -16.68
CA PRO A 398 16.65 1.62 -17.73
C PRO A 398 17.39 1.55 -19.07
N GLU A 399 17.09 0.54 -19.89
CA GLU A 399 17.87 0.24 -21.09
C GLU A 399 18.00 1.53 -21.89
N GLN A 400 19.17 2.15 -21.75
CA GLN A 400 19.36 3.51 -22.21
C GLN A 400 19.32 3.41 -23.72
N ALA A 401 18.46 4.19 -24.38
CA ALA A 401 18.27 4.10 -25.83
C ALA A 401 19.64 3.98 -26.50
N ILE A 402 19.86 2.87 -27.21
CA ILE A 402 21.13 2.64 -27.88
C ILE A 402 21.09 3.44 -29.17
N TYR A 403 22.07 4.32 -29.35
CA TYR A 403 22.26 5.11 -30.55
C TYR A 403 23.50 4.56 -31.27
N PRO A 404 23.34 3.66 -32.26
CA PRO A 404 24.48 3.06 -32.95
C PRO A 404 25.44 4.09 -33.56
N SER A 405 24.95 5.29 -33.90
CA SER A 405 25.76 6.40 -34.42
C SER A 405 26.79 6.96 -33.42
N LEU A 406 26.64 6.66 -32.12
CA LEU A 406 27.55 7.11 -31.06
C LEU A 406 28.71 6.15 -30.82
N ALA A 407 28.61 4.90 -31.29
CA ALA A 407 29.68 3.92 -31.14
C ALA A 407 30.97 4.41 -31.81
N GLY A 408 32.07 4.38 -31.07
CA GLY A 408 33.40 4.80 -31.53
C GLY A 408 33.62 6.32 -31.64
N LYS A 409 32.59 7.16 -31.44
CA LYS A 409 32.75 8.63 -31.46
C LYS A 409 33.62 9.11 -30.30
N ARG A 410 34.47 10.09 -30.55
CA ARG A 410 35.36 10.73 -29.57
C ARG A 410 34.60 11.83 -28.86
N VAL A 411 34.32 11.62 -27.58
CA VAL A 411 33.49 12.50 -26.76
C VAL A 411 34.36 13.16 -25.71
N VAL A 412 34.28 14.49 -25.58
CA VAL A 412 34.89 15.22 -24.47
C VAL A 412 33.81 15.77 -23.56
N VAL A 413 33.88 15.47 -22.25
CA VAL A 413 32.94 15.98 -21.23
C VAL A 413 33.67 16.84 -20.22
N THR A 414 33.26 18.10 -20.06
CA THR A 414 33.80 18.98 -19.01
C THR A 414 33.01 18.85 -17.70
N GLY A 415 33.71 18.87 -16.56
CA GLY A 415 33.11 18.65 -15.23
C GLY A 415 32.52 17.25 -15.10
N GLY A 416 33.21 16.25 -15.66
CA GLY A 416 32.69 14.89 -15.80
C GLY A 416 32.87 13.98 -14.59
N GLY A 417 33.50 14.44 -13.51
CA GLY A 417 33.87 13.62 -12.36
C GLY A 417 32.73 13.37 -11.37
N SER A 418 31.68 14.20 -11.37
CA SER A 418 30.57 14.08 -10.42
C SER A 418 29.23 14.55 -10.98
N GLY A 419 28.14 14.27 -10.25
CA GLY A 419 26.80 14.77 -10.54
C GLY A 419 26.31 14.44 -11.96
N ILE A 420 25.79 15.47 -12.66
CA ILE A 420 25.29 15.34 -14.04
C ILE A 420 26.40 14.88 -14.99
N GLY A 421 27.62 15.43 -14.84
CA GLY A 421 28.75 15.11 -15.70
C GLY A 421 29.16 13.64 -15.62
N ALA A 422 29.22 13.08 -14.41
CA ALA A 422 29.54 11.66 -14.22
C ALA A 422 28.51 10.74 -14.90
N GLY A 423 27.22 11.05 -14.78
CA GLY A 423 26.19 10.28 -15.46
C GLY A 423 26.25 10.38 -16.99
N ILE A 424 26.65 11.54 -17.52
CA ILE A 424 26.89 11.71 -18.97
C ILE A 424 28.10 10.89 -19.42
N VAL A 425 29.21 10.91 -18.67
CA VAL A 425 30.40 10.10 -18.96
C VAL A 425 30.06 8.62 -19.03
N GLU A 426 29.36 8.12 -18.01
CA GLU A 426 28.91 6.73 -17.98
C GLU A 426 28.00 6.40 -19.17
N ALA A 427 27.03 7.28 -19.46
CA ALA A 427 26.08 7.09 -20.55
C ALA A 427 26.79 6.95 -21.91
N TYR A 428 27.75 7.83 -22.24
CA TYR A 428 28.50 7.72 -23.48
C TYR A 428 29.41 6.48 -23.52
N ALA A 429 30.07 6.14 -22.42
CA ALA A 429 30.93 4.97 -22.36
C ALA A 429 30.12 3.68 -22.64
N ARG A 430 28.89 3.60 -22.14
CA ARG A 430 27.97 2.48 -22.40
C ARG A 430 27.46 2.42 -23.84
N GLN A 431 27.48 3.53 -24.59
CA GLN A 431 27.20 3.55 -26.03
C GLN A 431 28.41 3.10 -26.88
N GLY A 432 29.54 2.74 -26.25
CA GLY A 432 30.78 2.39 -26.94
C GLY A 432 31.54 3.60 -27.49
N ALA A 433 31.26 4.81 -26.99
CA ALA A 433 32.01 6.01 -27.37
C ALA A 433 33.39 6.04 -26.69
N ARG A 434 34.35 6.73 -27.30
CA ARG A 434 35.68 7.00 -26.75
C ARG A 434 35.61 8.28 -25.92
N VAL A 435 35.33 8.14 -24.62
CA VAL A 435 35.08 9.28 -23.73
C VAL A 435 36.38 9.74 -23.06
N THR A 436 36.70 11.02 -23.18
CA THR A 436 37.66 11.72 -22.31
C THR A 436 36.90 12.73 -21.48
N PHE A 437 37.12 12.77 -20.17
CA PHE A 437 36.45 13.74 -19.31
C PHE A 437 37.44 14.54 -18.48
N LEU A 438 37.10 15.82 -18.32
CA LEU A 438 37.93 16.85 -17.70
C LEU A 438 37.30 17.26 -16.38
N ASP A 439 38.08 17.29 -15.30
CA ASP A 439 37.62 17.76 -14.01
C ASP A 439 38.78 18.17 -13.10
N ILE A 440 38.50 19.03 -12.12
CA ILE A 440 39.40 19.35 -11.01
C ILE A 440 39.21 18.40 -9.81
N ALA A 441 38.04 17.75 -9.70
CA ALA A 441 37.71 16.81 -8.63
C ALA A 441 38.40 15.46 -8.86
N GLU A 442 39.68 15.38 -8.52
CA GLU A 442 40.54 14.24 -8.82
C GLU A 442 40.04 12.92 -8.19
N ALA A 443 39.65 12.95 -6.91
CA ALA A 443 39.20 11.76 -6.20
C ALA A 443 37.95 11.13 -6.83
N ASP A 444 36.90 11.92 -7.05
CA ASP A 444 35.65 11.47 -7.67
C ASP A 444 35.87 10.99 -9.10
N SER A 445 36.71 11.72 -9.85
CA SER A 445 37.04 11.37 -11.24
C SER A 445 37.78 10.05 -11.36
N ARG A 446 38.77 9.80 -10.48
CA ARG A 446 39.49 8.52 -10.45
C ARG A 446 38.59 7.37 -10.03
N ALA A 447 37.69 7.60 -9.07
CA ALA A 447 36.71 6.59 -8.67
C ALA A 447 35.75 6.22 -9.82
N LEU A 448 35.31 7.21 -10.61
CA LEU A 448 34.48 6.98 -11.79
C LEU A 448 35.24 6.20 -12.88
N GLU A 449 36.46 6.63 -13.22
CA GLU A 449 37.33 5.93 -14.17
C GLU A 449 37.56 4.47 -13.77
N GLN A 450 37.81 4.22 -12.48
CA GLN A 450 37.97 2.87 -11.95
C GLN A 450 36.68 2.05 -12.06
N THR A 451 35.53 2.63 -11.71
CA THR A 451 34.22 1.94 -11.75
C THR A 451 33.85 1.51 -13.17
N LEU A 452 34.28 2.26 -14.19
CA LEU A 452 33.97 2.02 -15.60
C LEU A 452 35.11 1.31 -16.36
N SER A 453 36.18 0.92 -15.66
CA SER A 453 37.38 0.31 -16.26
C SER A 453 37.14 -1.02 -16.98
N THR A 454 36.05 -1.71 -16.65
CA THR A 454 35.68 -3.02 -17.24
C THR A 454 34.88 -2.90 -18.54
N LEU A 455 34.49 -1.69 -18.95
CA LEU A 455 33.80 -1.47 -20.22
C LEU A 455 34.75 -1.74 -21.40
N PRO A 456 34.22 -2.17 -22.57
CA PRO A 456 35.04 -2.41 -23.76
C PRO A 456 35.88 -1.20 -24.20
N VAL A 457 35.35 0.00 -23.96
CA VAL A 457 36.05 1.28 -24.16
C VAL A 457 35.91 2.10 -22.87
N PRO A 458 36.85 1.99 -21.93
CA PRO A 458 36.76 2.72 -20.67
C PRO A 458 36.98 4.23 -20.90
N PRO A 459 36.28 5.10 -20.15
CA PRO A 459 36.50 6.53 -20.21
C PRO A 459 37.86 6.90 -19.62
N LYS A 460 38.47 7.98 -20.11
CA LYS A 460 39.75 8.50 -19.63
C LYS A 460 39.58 9.82 -18.89
N TYR A 461 40.06 9.89 -17.65
CA TYR A 461 40.12 11.12 -16.88
C TYR A 461 41.40 11.92 -17.18
N LEU A 462 41.25 13.23 -17.40
CA LEU A 462 42.35 14.19 -17.38
C LEU A 462 42.06 15.33 -16.40
N HIS A 463 43.00 15.59 -15.49
CA HIS A 463 42.91 16.75 -14.62
C HIS A 463 43.09 18.03 -15.44
N CYS A 464 42.12 18.94 -15.37
CA CYS A 464 42.16 20.20 -16.11
C CYS A 464 41.34 21.28 -15.41
N ASP A 465 42.00 22.34 -14.97
CA ASP A 465 41.32 23.57 -14.56
C ASP A 465 40.97 24.41 -15.82
N LEU A 466 39.69 24.35 -16.19
CA LEU A 466 39.15 25.03 -17.37
C LEU A 466 39.16 26.55 -17.26
N THR A 467 39.40 27.12 -16.07
CA THR A 467 39.52 28.58 -15.90
C THR A 467 40.85 29.11 -16.43
N ASN A 468 41.87 28.24 -16.55
CA ASN A 468 43.16 28.50 -17.15
C ASN A 468 43.16 28.13 -18.65
N LEU A 469 43.12 29.13 -19.52
CA LEU A 469 42.96 28.93 -20.96
C LEU A 469 44.18 28.28 -21.62
N ASP A 470 45.39 28.45 -21.07
CA ASP A 470 46.60 27.80 -21.59
C ASP A 470 46.58 26.30 -21.30
N VAL A 471 46.18 25.92 -20.08
CA VAL A 471 45.99 24.52 -19.68
C VAL A 471 44.87 23.88 -20.49
N LEU A 472 43.75 24.58 -20.68
CA LEU A 472 42.66 24.13 -21.54
C LEU A 472 43.16 23.89 -22.97
N ALA A 473 43.80 24.88 -23.59
CA ALA A 473 44.28 24.77 -24.96
C ALA A 473 45.26 23.60 -25.14
N LYS A 474 46.21 23.45 -24.21
CA LYS A 474 47.15 22.32 -24.20
C LYS A 474 46.43 20.98 -24.05
N THR A 475 45.47 20.89 -23.12
CA THR A 475 44.72 19.66 -22.85
C THR A 475 43.93 19.21 -24.09
N PHE A 476 43.26 20.14 -24.78
CA PHE A 476 42.54 19.81 -26.03
C PHE A 476 43.49 19.45 -27.18
N ALA A 477 44.67 20.07 -27.26
CA ALA A 477 45.69 19.66 -28.22
C ALA A 477 46.18 18.22 -27.95
N ASP A 478 46.38 17.85 -26.68
CA ASP A 478 46.80 16.50 -26.27
C ASP A 478 45.70 15.45 -26.48
N ILE A 479 44.42 15.83 -26.36
CA ILE A 479 43.26 14.98 -26.70
C ILE A 479 43.19 14.74 -28.22
N GLY A 480 43.52 15.76 -29.01
CA GLY A 480 43.42 15.74 -30.46
C GLY A 480 41.98 15.90 -30.94
N THR A 481 41.61 15.14 -31.95
CA THR A 481 40.32 15.31 -32.65
C THR A 481 39.13 14.87 -31.80
N VAL A 482 38.05 15.65 -31.83
CA VAL A 482 36.82 15.44 -31.05
C VAL A 482 35.59 15.42 -31.97
N ASP A 483 34.71 14.45 -31.80
CA ASP A 483 33.43 14.36 -32.54
C ASP A 483 32.29 15.06 -31.79
N ILE A 484 32.30 14.97 -30.47
CA ILE A 484 31.23 15.47 -29.59
C ILE A 484 31.87 16.19 -28.39
N LEU A 485 31.52 17.45 -28.17
CA LEU A 485 31.90 18.23 -26.99
C LEU A 485 30.68 18.47 -26.09
N ILE A 486 30.80 18.10 -24.82
CA ILE A 486 29.82 18.37 -23.78
C ILE A 486 30.37 19.41 -22.80
N ASN A 487 29.87 20.63 -22.91
CA ASN A 487 30.20 21.74 -22.03
C ASN A 487 29.27 21.72 -20.79
N ASN A 488 29.65 20.96 -19.77
CA ASN A 488 28.87 20.75 -18.55
C ASN A 488 29.46 21.43 -17.30
N ALA A 489 30.78 21.65 -17.22
CA ALA A 489 31.43 22.20 -16.02
C ALA A 489 30.81 23.54 -15.58
N ALA A 490 30.44 23.63 -14.30
CA ALA A 490 29.81 24.79 -13.70
C ALA A 490 29.95 24.79 -12.16
N ASN A 491 29.74 25.95 -11.55
CA ASN A 491 29.63 26.12 -10.10
C ASN A 491 28.48 27.10 -9.77
N ASP A 492 27.48 26.60 -9.05
CA ASP A 492 26.24 27.27 -8.66
C ASP A 492 26.35 28.03 -7.32
N ASP A 493 27.54 28.50 -6.98
CA ASP A 493 27.83 29.22 -5.75
C ASP A 493 26.86 30.39 -5.50
N ARG A 494 26.14 30.32 -4.38
CA ARG A 494 25.14 31.32 -3.97
C ARG A 494 25.82 32.53 -3.33
N HIS A 495 25.33 33.74 -3.63
CA HIS A 495 25.94 34.98 -3.17
C HIS A 495 24.94 36.12 -3.00
N ASN A 496 25.22 37.04 -2.08
CA ASN A 496 24.50 38.30 -1.97
C ASN A 496 25.08 39.34 -2.92
N LEU A 497 24.24 40.30 -3.33
CA LEU A 497 24.65 41.39 -4.21
C LEU A 497 25.80 42.23 -3.62
N ALA A 498 25.80 42.45 -2.30
CA ALA A 498 26.81 43.26 -1.61
C ALA A 498 28.21 42.63 -1.60
N ASP A 499 28.29 41.30 -1.74
CA ASP A 499 29.55 40.55 -1.66
C ASP A 499 30.25 40.42 -3.02
N VAL A 500 29.63 40.91 -4.09
CA VAL A 500 30.15 40.82 -5.45
C VAL A 500 31.26 41.84 -5.70
N THR A 501 32.51 41.39 -5.61
CA THR A 501 33.68 42.16 -6.05
C THR A 501 33.99 41.93 -7.54
N PRO A 502 34.77 42.80 -8.20
CA PRO A 502 35.22 42.56 -9.58
C PRO A 502 35.95 41.21 -9.75
N ALA A 503 36.80 40.85 -8.78
CA ALA A 503 37.50 39.55 -8.81
C ALA A 503 36.55 38.36 -8.66
N TYR A 504 35.53 38.48 -7.79
CA TYR A 504 34.49 37.45 -7.65
C TYR A 504 33.69 37.30 -8.95
N TRP A 505 33.31 38.43 -9.57
CA TRP A 505 32.62 38.46 -10.85
C TRP A 505 33.41 37.74 -11.95
N GLU A 506 34.68 38.10 -12.12
CA GLU A 506 35.59 37.47 -13.09
C GLU A 506 35.70 35.96 -12.83
N GLY A 507 35.86 35.55 -11.57
CA GLY A 507 35.92 34.15 -11.19
C GLY A 507 34.65 33.37 -11.53
N ARG A 508 33.46 33.95 -11.29
CA ARG A 508 32.18 33.32 -11.63
C ARG A 508 31.98 33.19 -13.15
N MET A 509 32.39 34.19 -13.93
CA MET A 509 32.33 34.13 -15.40
C MET A 509 33.35 33.14 -15.96
N ALA A 510 34.55 33.08 -15.38
CA ALA A 510 35.60 32.15 -15.77
C ALA A 510 35.16 30.69 -15.64
N VAL A 511 34.51 30.33 -14.51
CA VAL A 511 34.09 28.96 -14.22
C VAL A 511 32.79 28.55 -14.90
N ASN A 512 31.87 29.48 -15.16
CA ASN A 512 30.53 29.15 -15.67
C ASN A 512 30.31 29.41 -17.16
N LEU A 513 31.05 30.34 -17.78
CA LEU A 513 30.77 30.79 -19.14
C LEU A 513 32.02 30.72 -20.04
N ARG A 514 33.11 31.38 -19.64
CA ARG A 514 34.27 31.66 -20.51
C ARG A 514 34.85 30.39 -21.13
N HIS A 515 35.08 29.36 -20.32
CA HIS A 515 35.71 28.13 -20.80
C HIS A 515 34.93 27.42 -21.89
N GLN A 516 33.59 27.47 -21.87
CA GLN A 516 32.74 26.76 -22.83
C GLN A 516 32.98 27.25 -24.26
N TYR A 517 33.15 28.56 -24.44
CA TYR A 517 33.47 29.16 -25.73
C TYR A 517 34.83 28.69 -26.24
N PHE A 518 35.84 28.64 -25.37
CA PHE A 518 37.19 28.22 -25.75
C PHE A 518 37.30 26.72 -26.00
N CYS A 519 36.55 25.89 -25.27
CA CYS A 519 36.38 24.47 -25.59
C CYS A 519 35.77 24.30 -26.99
N ALA A 520 34.69 25.03 -27.31
CA ALA A 520 34.05 25.00 -28.62
C ALA A 520 35.02 25.43 -29.73
N LYS A 521 35.77 26.52 -29.51
CA LYS A 521 36.81 26.99 -30.43
C LYS A 521 37.90 25.93 -30.65
N ALA A 522 38.33 25.23 -29.59
CA ALA A 522 39.40 24.24 -29.66
C ALA A 522 39.02 23.03 -30.53
N VAL A 523 37.75 22.62 -30.53
CA VAL A 523 37.29 21.45 -31.30
C VAL A 523 36.79 21.79 -32.70
N ALA A 524 36.39 23.04 -32.96
CA ALA A 524 35.71 23.45 -34.19
C ALA A 524 36.50 23.15 -35.48
N GLN A 525 37.81 23.43 -35.50
CA GLN A 525 38.62 23.17 -36.70
C GLN A 525 38.71 21.67 -37.01
N GLY A 526 38.96 20.83 -35.99
CA GLY A 526 38.98 19.38 -36.18
C GLY A 526 37.63 18.82 -36.59
N MET A 527 36.54 19.37 -36.04
CA MET A 527 35.17 19.02 -36.46
C MET A 527 34.87 19.40 -37.92
N ARG A 528 35.38 20.54 -38.39
CA ARG A 528 35.26 20.93 -39.80
C ARG A 528 36.01 19.95 -40.71
N GLU A 529 37.26 19.63 -40.37
CA GLU A 529 38.12 18.75 -41.17
C GLU A 529 37.57 17.32 -41.29
N GLN A 530 36.83 16.84 -40.29
CA GLN A 530 36.17 15.52 -40.32
C GLN A 530 34.74 15.53 -40.90
N GLY A 531 34.23 16.69 -41.35
CA GLY A 531 32.92 16.83 -42.00
C GLY A 531 31.73 17.00 -41.05
N GLY A 532 31.97 17.35 -39.79
CA GLY A 532 30.92 17.72 -38.83
C GLY A 532 31.26 17.38 -37.38
N GLY A 533 30.33 17.74 -36.49
CA GLY A 533 30.47 17.46 -35.06
C GLY A 533 29.27 17.93 -34.26
N VAL A 534 29.31 17.71 -32.94
CA VAL A 534 28.26 18.15 -32.02
C VAL A 534 28.85 18.88 -30.83
N ILE A 535 28.27 20.03 -30.49
CA ILE A 535 28.58 20.78 -29.27
C ILE A 535 27.28 20.92 -28.47
N LEU A 536 27.26 20.39 -27.25
CA LEU A 536 26.15 20.54 -26.33
C LEU A 536 26.59 21.38 -25.13
N ASN A 537 25.95 22.53 -24.98
CA ASN A 537 26.16 23.41 -23.84
C ASN A 537 25.08 23.19 -22.77
N PHE A 538 25.42 23.46 -21.51
CA PHE A 538 24.49 23.32 -20.39
C PHE A 538 24.09 24.68 -19.82
N GLY A 539 22.82 25.02 -20.00
CA GLY A 539 22.15 26.15 -19.35
C GLY A 539 21.69 25.81 -17.94
N SER A 540 20.59 26.43 -17.49
CA SER A 540 19.97 26.15 -16.19
C SER A 540 18.56 26.73 -16.17
N ILE A 541 17.61 26.03 -15.55
CA ILE A 541 16.27 26.58 -15.31
C ILE A 541 16.28 27.82 -14.40
N SER A 542 17.35 28.01 -13.62
CA SER A 542 17.41 29.03 -12.56
C SER A 542 17.12 30.44 -13.05
N TRP A 543 17.56 30.80 -14.26
CA TRP A 543 17.35 32.15 -14.80
C TRP A 543 15.97 32.34 -15.43
N HIS A 544 15.35 31.24 -15.88
CA HIS A 544 13.98 31.21 -16.39
C HIS A 544 12.95 31.37 -15.25
N LEU A 545 13.26 30.85 -14.06
CA LEU A 545 12.41 30.97 -12.86
C LEU A 545 12.78 32.15 -11.94
N ALA A 546 13.87 32.87 -12.23
CA ALA A 546 14.41 33.93 -11.38
C ALA A 546 14.66 33.48 -9.92
N LEU A 547 15.43 32.40 -9.74
CA LEU A 547 15.76 31.90 -8.40
C LEU A 547 16.65 32.88 -7.61
N PRO A 548 16.45 33.01 -6.29
CA PRO A 548 17.22 33.95 -5.47
C PRO A 548 18.69 33.52 -5.31
N ASP A 549 19.53 34.51 -4.96
CA ASP A 549 20.93 34.35 -4.55
C ASP A 549 21.88 33.79 -5.62
N LEU A 550 21.49 33.84 -6.90
CA LEU A 550 22.22 33.24 -8.02
C LEU A 550 22.48 34.20 -9.19
N THR A 551 22.47 35.52 -8.96
CA THR A 551 22.49 36.55 -10.01
C THR A 551 23.59 36.34 -11.07
N LEU A 552 24.85 36.13 -10.66
CA LEU A 552 25.94 35.91 -11.60
C LEU A 552 25.86 34.56 -12.32
N TYR A 553 25.40 33.52 -11.63
CA TYR A 553 25.19 32.21 -12.25
C TYR A 553 24.08 32.27 -13.31
N MET A 554 22.97 32.93 -12.99
CA MET A 554 21.87 33.20 -13.94
C MET A 554 22.34 33.99 -15.15
N MET A 555 23.14 35.04 -14.95
CA MET A 555 23.75 35.81 -16.04
C MET A 555 24.58 34.91 -16.98
N ALA A 556 25.46 34.09 -16.42
CA ALA A 556 26.26 33.14 -17.21
C ALA A 556 25.38 32.16 -17.99
N LYS A 557 24.38 31.55 -17.32
CA LYS A 557 23.50 30.55 -17.95
C LYS A 557 22.61 31.14 -19.05
N ALA A 558 22.13 32.37 -18.89
CA ALA A 558 21.43 33.10 -19.95
C ALA A 558 22.37 33.41 -21.14
N ALA A 559 23.63 33.81 -20.87
CA ALA A 559 24.61 34.06 -21.90
C ALA A 559 24.97 32.80 -22.71
N ILE A 560 24.98 31.61 -22.09
CA ILE A 560 25.20 30.33 -22.78
C ILE A 560 24.14 30.05 -23.85
N GLU A 561 22.88 30.39 -23.60
CA GLU A 561 21.81 30.20 -24.60
C GLU A 561 22.02 31.12 -25.82
N GLY A 562 22.38 32.38 -25.60
CA GLY A 562 22.78 33.29 -26.67
C GLY A 562 24.02 32.80 -27.44
N MET A 563 25.06 32.37 -26.72
CA MET A 563 26.29 31.81 -27.29
C MET A 563 25.99 30.56 -28.14
N THR A 564 25.10 29.68 -27.69
CA THR A 564 24.69 28.48 -28.41
C THR A 564 24.09 28.83 -29.77
N ARG A 565 23.19 29.82 -29.81
CA ARG A 565 22.57 30.28 -31.06
C ARG A 565 23.59 30.89 -32.03
N GLY A 566 24.54 31.67 -31.51
CA GLY A 566 25.64 32.25 -32.29
C GLY A 566 26.52 31.16 -32.90
N LEU A 567 27.04 30.24 -32.08
CA LEU A 567 27.88 29.14 -32.53
C LEU A 567 27.16 28.20 -33.51
N ALA A 568 25.86 27.95 -33.31
CA ALA A 568 25.07 27.16 -34.26
C ALA A 568 25.01 27.81 -35.66
N ARG A 569 24.95 29.15 -35.72
CA ARG A 569 24.96 29.89 -36.98
C ARG A 569 26.33 29.86 -37.64
N ASP A 570 27.38 30.07 -36.86
CA ASP A 570 28.75 30.19 -37.35
C ASP A 570 29.32 28.84 -37.81
N LEU A 571 29.00 27.76 -37.09
CA LEU A 571 29.54 26.42 -37.34
C LEU A 571 28.61 25.51 -38.15
N GLY A 572 27.35 25.90 -38.34
CA GLY A 572 26.35 25.15 -39.11
C GLY A 572 26.76 24.83 -40.55
N PRO A 573 27.39 25.75 -41.32
CA PRO A 573 27.90 25.44 -42.67
C PRO A 573 28.91 24.30 -42.72
N ASP A 574 29.61 24.05 -41.61
CA ASP A 574 30.58 22.96 -41.46
C ASP A 574 29.92 21.66 -40.94
N ASN A 575 28.58 21.58 -40.92
CA ASN A 575 27.81 20.46 -40.37
C ASN A 575 28.09 20.20 -38.87
N ILE A 576 28.35 21.28 -38.12
CA ILE A 576 28.52 21.22 -36.67
C ILE A 576 27.25 21.69 -35.99
N ARG A 577 26.60 20.79 -35.24
CA ARG A 577 25.36 21.09 -34.53
C ARG A 577 25.67 21.64 -33.14
N VAL A 578 25.00 22.72 -32.74
CA VAL A 578 25.22 23.34 -31.43
C VAL A 578 23.90 23.55 -30.72
N ASN A 579 23.67 22.90 -29.57
CA ASN A 579 22.42 23.02 -28.80
C ASN A 579 22.69 23.29 -27.32
N CYS A 580 21.66 23.75 -26.61
CA CYS A 580 21.70 23.99 -25.17
C CYS A 580 20.70 23.09 -24.45
N ILE A 581 21.16 22.35 -23.45
CA ILE A 581 20.31 21.57 -22.55
C ILE A 581 20.05 22.40 -21.30
N ILE A 582 18.79 22.49 -20.87
CA ILE A 582 18.33 23.27 -19.71
C ILE A 582 17.81 22.31 -18.63
N PRO A 583 18.65 21.90 -17.67
CA PRO A 583 18.21 21.04 -16.58
C PRO A 583 17.35 21.82 -15.56
N GLY A 584 16.35 21.13 -14.99
CA GLY A 584 15.56 21.57 -13.85
C GLY A 584 16.24 21.32 -12.50
N GLY A 585 15.44 21.08 -11.46
CA GLY A 585 15.91 20.70 -10.12
C GLY A 585 16.44 19.25 -10.05
N VAL A 586 17.53 18.96 -10.77
CA VAL A 586 18.12 17.62 -10.88
C VAL A 586 18.60 17.12 -9.53
N ARG A 587 18.18 15.91 -9.18
CA ARG A 587 18.64 15.23 -7.97
C ARG A 587 20.09 14.76 -8.17
N THR A 588 21.01 15.31 -7.39
CA THR A 588 22.43 14.92 -7.36
C THR A 588 22.92 14.85 -5.91
N PRO A 589 23.96 14.05 -5.59
CA PRO A 589 24.48 13.97 -4.23
C PRO A 589 24.88 15.33 -3.63
N ARG A 590 25.43 16.24 -4.47
CA ARG A 590 25.77 17.60 -4.04
C ARG A 590 24.54 18.44 -3.69
N GLN A 591 23.47 18.35 -4.48
CA GLN A 591 22.20 19.04 -4.17
C GLN A 591 21.52 18.44 -2.94
N GLU A 592 21.60 17.12 -2.76
CA GLU A 592 21.11 16.44 -1.57
C GLU A 592 21.82 16.89 -0.29
N ALA A 593 23.16 16.97 -0.34
CA ALA A 593 23.95 17.33 0.82
C ALA A 593 23.84 18.81 1.22
N LEU A 594 23.66 19.72 0.25
CA LEU A 594 23.73 21.16 0.50
C LEU A 594 22.36 21.84 0.61
N TRP A 595 21.32 21.33 -0.08
CA TRP A 595 20.11 22.11 -0.34
C TRP A 595 18.80 21.34 -0.19
N HIS A 596 18.82 20.08 0.26
CA HIS A 596 17.63 19.26 0.36
C HIS A 596 16.89 19.44 1.69
N THR A 597 15.77 20.14 1.65
CA THR A 597 14.80 20.19 2.76
C THR A 597 13.44 19.67 2.29
N PRO A 598 12.58 19.16 3.20
CA PRO A 598 11.23 18.74 2.84
C PRO A 598 10.41 19.86 2.17
N ASP A 599 10.60 21.10 2.62
CA ASP A 599 9.93 22.28 2.05
C ASP A 599 10.45 22.63 0.65
N GLU A 600 11.76 22.50 0.40
CA GLU A 600 12.37 22.66 -0.91
C GLU A 600 11.84 21.60 -1.89
N GLU A 601 11.79 20.34 -1.44
CA GLU A 601 11.30 19.23 -2.24
C GLU A 601 9.80 19.40 -2.59
N ALA A 602 8.97 19.78 -1.62
CA ALA A 602 7.57 20.07 -1.85
C ALA A 602 7.38 21.23 -2.85
N ARG A 603 8.21 22.29 -2.77
CA ARG A 603 8.14 23.44 -3.68
C ARG A 603 8.54 23.08 -5.11
N ILE A 604 9.61 22.29 -5.27
CA ILE A 604 10.04 21.77 -6.58
C ILE A 604 8.89 20.98 -7.21
N LEU A 605 8.34 20.00 -6.49
CA LEU A 605 7.26 19.15 -7.00
C LEU A 605 5.97 19.95 -7.27
N ALA A 606 5.65 20.94 -6.44
CA ALA A 606 4.50 21.81 -6.66
C ALA A 606 4.61 22.58 -7.99
N GLY A 607 5.80 23.08 -8.31
CA GLY A 607 6.06 23.85 -9.53
C GLY A 607 6.13 23.02 -10.82
N GLN A 608 6.42 21.72 -10.75
CA GLN A 608 6.55 20.86 -11.93
C GLN A 608 5.21 20.30 -12.42
N CYS A 609 4.96 20.23 -13.72
CA CYS A 609 3.81 19.49 -14.26
C CYS A 609 3.87 17.99 -13.93
N LEU A 610 5.04 17.39 -14.14
CA LEU A 610 5.30 16.02 -13.73
C LEU A 610 5.80 16.04 -12.29
N LYS A 611 5.01 15.48 -11.36
CA LYS A 611 5.29 15.45 -9.92
C LYS A 611 6.39 14.43 -9.58
N LYS A 612 7.55 14.59 -10.22
CA LYS A 612 8.76 13.76 -10.05
C LYS A 612 10.02 14.63 -10.08
N ARG A 613 11.02 14.20 -9.31
CA ARG A 613 12.36 14.79 -9.38
C ARG A 613 13.05 14.37 -10.68
N VAL A 614 13.62 15.35 -11.39
CA VAL A 614 14.49 15.09 -12.54
C VAL A 614 15.75 14.37 -12.06
N GLN A 615 16.13 13.28 -12.72
CA GLN A 615 17.30 12.49 -12.42
C GLN A 615 18.45 12.80 -13.40
N VAL A 616 19.67 12.43 -13.02
CA VAL A 616 20.85 12.55 -13.90
C VAL A 616 20.63 11.79 -15.22
N ASP A 617 20.01 10.61 -15.16
CA ASP A 617 19.75 9.80 -16.35
C ASP A 617 18.73 10.45 -17.32
N ASP A 618 17.78 11.26 -16.83
CA ASP A 618 16.86 12.03 -17.70
C ASP A 618 17.66 13.04 -18.56
N VAL A 619 18.66 13.67 -17.94
CA VAL A 619 19.56 14.64 -18.60
C VAL A 619 20.54 13.93 -19.54
N ALA A 620 21.08 12.78 -19.13
CA ALA A 620 21.94 11.98 -19.98
C ALA A 620 21.20 11.47 -21.23
N ALA A 621 19.93 11.07 -21.10
CA ALA A 621 19.12 10.60 -22.22
C ALA A 621 18.96 11.65 -23.33
N ILE A 622 18.62 12.90 -22.98
CA ILE A 622 18.54 13.98 -23.98
C ILE A 622 19.93 14.31 -24.56
N THR A 623 20.98 14.20 -23.75
CA THR A 623 22.36 14.45 -24.18
C THR A 623 22.79 13.45 -25.25
N LEU A 624 22.49 12.16 -25.06
CA LEU A 624 22.76 11.12 -26.05
C LEU A 624 21.94 11.33 -27.33
N PHE A 625 20.62 11.60 -27.20
CA PHE A 625 19.76 11.88 -28.35
C PHE A 625 20.32 13.02 -29.19
N LEU A 626 20.59 14.17 -28.57
CA LEU A 626 21.06 15.36 -29.25
C LEU A 626 22.43 15.19 -29.89
N SER A 627 23.24 14.22 -29.44
CA SER A 627 24.51 13.88 -30.08
C SER A 627 24.42 12.84 -31.19
N SER A 628 23.31 12.10 -31.27
CA SER A 628 23.11 11.06 -32.27
C SER A 628 22.69 11.61 -33.64
N ASP A 629 22.73 10.75 -34.66
CA ASP A 629 22.21 11.06 -36.00
C ASP A 629 20.68 11.23 -36.00
N SER A 630 19.99 10.66 -35.01
CA SER A 630 18.54 10.84 -34.81
C SER A 630 18.16 12.30 -34.51
N ALA A 631 19.10 13.12 -34.08
CA ALA A 631 18.94 14.55 -33.86
C ALA A 631 19.61 15.40 -34.96
N SER A 632 19.80 14.85 -36.17
CA SER A 632 20.48 15.53 -37.28
C SER A 632 19.87 16.90 -37.65
N ALA A 633 18.57 17.09 -37.44
CA ALA A 633 17.88 18.37 -37.68
C ALA A 633 17.79 19.29 -36.45
N CYS A 634 18.44 18.94 -35.33
CA CYS A 634 18.43 19.73 -34.10
C CYS A 634 19.70 20.57 -33.99
N SER A 635 19.59 21.90 -34.16
CA SER A 635 20.67 22.86 -33.93
C SER A 635 20.12 24.25 -33.57
N GLY A 636 20.84 24.98 -32.71
CA GLY A 636 20.55 26.34 -32.28
C GLY A 636 19.35 26.46 -31.32
N ARG A 637 19.01 25.38 -30.60
CA ARG A 637 17.82 25.33 -29.73
C ARG A 637 18.14 24.95 -28.30
N GLU A 638 17.25 25.38 -27.42
CA GLU A 638 17.16 25.00 -26.01
C GLU A 638 16.25 23.78 -25.83
N TYR A 639 16.71 22.82 -25.02
CA TYR A 639 15.96 21.60 -24.69
C TYR A 639 15.81 21.49 -23.17
N PHE A 640 14.59 21.65 -22.68
CA PHE A 640 14.28 21.62 -21.25
C PHE A 640 14.13 20.19 -20.73
N VAL A 641 14.80 19.91 -19.60
CA VAL A 641 14.66 18.68 -18.83
C VAL A 641 14.35 19.05 -17.39
N ASP A 642 13.12 19.51 -17.17
CA ASP A 642 12.69 20.11 -15.90
C ASP A 642 11.37 19.53 -15.36
N ALA A 643 10.81 18.54 -16.06
CA ALA A 643 9.51 17.96 -15.77
C ALA A 643 8.35 18.97 -15.86
N GLY A 644 8.48 19.97 -16.75
CA GLY A 644 7.47 20.99 -17.03
C GLY A 644 7.35 21.98 -15.89
N TRP A 645 8.48 22.51 -15.41
CA TRP A 645 8.46 23.52 -14.36
C TRP A 645 8.40 24.93 -14.97
N TYR A 646 9.15 25.17 -16.04
CA TYR A 646 9.12 26.44 -16.74
C TYR A 646 8.18 26.41 -17.96
N GLY A 647 7.39 27.47 -18.11
CA GLY A 647 6.60 27.73 -19.33
C GLY A 647 5.35 26.86 -19.51
N ALA A 648 4.93 26.14 -18.47
CA ALA A 648 3.80 25.21 -18.49
C ALA A 648 2.55 25.73 -17.77
#